data_AF-A0A450VRF1-F1
#
_entry.id   AF-A0A450VRF1-F1
#
_cell.length_a   1.000
_cell.length_b   1.000
_cell.length_c   1.000
_cell.angle_alpha   90.00
_cell.angle_beta   90.00
_cell.angle_gamma   90.00
#
_symmetry.space_group_name_H-M   'P 1'
#
loop_
_entity.id
_entity.type
_entity.pdbx_description
1 polymer ?
#
loop_
_entity_poly.entity_id
_entity_poly.type
_entity_poly.pdbx_seq_one_letter_code
_entity_poly.pdbx_strand_id
1 'polypeptide(L)'
;MPDTSADRCPNCFEENQGDPTCPHCGWTVGDRPDSPLYLAPGTPLGDDYVIGRVLGHGGFGITYLGWDSALDTRVAIKEFLPDRLASRGPQPPQVDVYPKQKKLFDDGLARFQEEARILAGFQHYPGIVTVFKFLSANGTGYMVMAFVEGITLGQYLKSKGDKIPWQQALAILTPVMDALRETHGAGLLHRDICPDNIYITHDRQVKLLDFGAARRATEKTLGLNAMLKEGYAPDEQYRSNGQQGAWTDVYGLCATLYRCVTGQLLPPSLDRIRKDGLQPPSTLGVSLPEGHEAALLKGLAVDAQDRWQSIEAMQDAFGIGPPPPPPPPRFWPFWKKMLIVLAVLLLLTGFIGIGIESIPRPAKLTVQANVPEAMVYIDGEKIGLSGIKHEIDAGEHTVRVEKSGYEPVETRVALMAGEEGRILRARLSPRPARLVIASDFPDATVHIDGKAVGSPGIEHTLAAGEYTVRVERPGYEPVETRITLEPGGKRTIRAELIPKKAKLVIRSRQENDMAYINDKEVGPTGRKPHILAHGEYTIRVEKEGFAPFEEWISLAPGEQRELRAKLEPIPEFGSRYKPGRSFRDKLQDGSPGPRMMVIPAGMFRMGSPPEERNRDADEGPQHQVRIPRSFAMGVTEVTFEDYDRFTAATGRELSDDHDWGRGRQPVINVSWSDAVAYAKWLSAQSGQEYRLPTEAEWEYAARAGTTSPYPWGTNETSACAYANSYDVSGEETHHKGWDSLSCDDGWANTAPVGSYPANDFGLFDISGNVWEWTADCWHEDYQGAPTDGTSWGKEDGGDCTRRVARGGSLFGKPWFLRSANRFEVPMDKKAVDLGFRLVRTLKP
;
A
#
# COMPACT_ATOMS: atom_id res chain seq x y z
N MET A 1 27.69 -11.32 26.43
CA MET A 1 28.51 -11.60 25.23
C MET A 1 28.47 -13.09 24.96
N PRO A 2 28.38 -13.54 23.70
CA PRO A 2 28.51 -12.77 22.45
C PRO A 2 27.16 -12.12 22.08
N ASP A 3 26.98 -10.90 21.55
CA ASP A 3 27.71 -10.04 20.60
C ASP A 3 27.94 -10.68 19.22
N THR A 4 26.88 -10.73 18.40
CA THR A 4 26.93 -11.02 16.96
C THR A 4 25.88 -10.27 16.12
N SER A 5 25.06 -9.37 16.68
CA SER A 5 23.97 -8.71 15.93
C SER A 5 24.20 -7.24 15.56
N ALA A 6 25.39 -6.68 15.84
CA ALA A 6 25.64 -5.24 15.66
C ALA A 6 25.98 -4.82 14.22
N ASP A 7 26.19 -5.78 13.31
CA ASP A 7 26.75 -5.51 11.97
C ASP A 7 25.81 -5.86 10.81
N ARG A 8 24.49 -6.02 11.03
CA ARG A 8 23.52 -6.27 9.94
C ARG A 8 22.59 -5.06 9.73
N CYS A 9 22.34 -4.72 8.47
CA CYS A 9 21.38 -3.69 8.10
C CYS A 9 19.95 -4.12 8.49
N PRO A 10 19.19 -3.32 9.25
CA PRO A 10 17.83 -3.70 9.67
C PRO A 10 16.82 -3.74 8.53
N ASN A 11 17.14 -3.18 7.35
CA ASN A 11 16.26 -3.16 6.18
C ASN A 11 16.42 -4.38 5.26
N CYS A 12 17.65 -4.87 5.08
CA CYS A 12 17.92 -6.00 4.18
C CYS A 12 18.54 -7.23 4.84
N PHE A 13 18.99 -7.10 6.09
CA PHE A 13 19.70 -8.13 6.86
C PHE A 13 20.99 -8.64 6.20
N GLU A 14 21.56 -7.87 5.27
CA GLU A 14 22.95 -8.04 4.83
C GLU A 14 23.90 -7.44 5.87
N GLU A 15 25.11 -7.99 5.96
CA GLU A 15 26.17 -7.45 6.81
C GLU A 15 26.59 -6.06 6.29
N ASN A 16 26.54 -5.05 7.15
CA ASN A 16 26.93 -3.67 6.86
C ASN A 16 28.05 -3.14 7.77
N GLN A 17 28.62 -3.95 8.68
CA GLN A 17 29.75 -3.57 9.54
C GLN A 17 29.50 -2.28 10.37
N GLY A 18 28.24 -1.98 10.68
CA GLY A 18 27.85 -0.76 11.37
C GLY A 18 27.87 0.53 10.53
N ASP A 19 27.99 0.45 9.19
CA ASP A 19 27.91 1.62 8.31
C ASP A 19 26.53 2.31 8.43
N PRO A 20 26.49 3.63 8.67
CA PRO A 20 25.24 4.40 8.72
C PRO A 20 24.38 4.25 7.47
N THR A 21 24.96 3.98 6.30
CA THR A 21 24.27 3.72 5.05
C THR A 21 24.63 2.34 4.53
N CYS A 22 23.63 1.48 4.35
CA CYS A 22 23.87 0.11 3.93
C CYS A 22 24.38 0.05 2.46
N PRO A 23 25.54 -0.56 2.19
CA PRO A 23 26.09 -0.65 0.84
C PRO A 23 25.30 -1.58 -0.09
N HIS A 24 24.45 -2.45 0.47
CA HIS A 24 23.66 -3.41 -0.29
C HIS A 24 22.30 -2.88 -0.74
N CYS A 25 21.66 -2.04 0.08
CA CYS A 25 20.30 -1.56 -0.18
C CYS A 25 20.10 -0.04 -0.07
N GLY A 26 21.15 0.71 0.25
CA GLY A 26 21.11 2.18 0.36
C GLY A 26 20.38 2.72 1.60
N TRP A 27 19.82 1.84 2.44
CA TRP A 27 19.07 2.25 3.64
C TRP A 27 19.99 2.90 4.67
N THR A 28 19.57 4.06 5.18
CA THR A 28 20.32 4.86 6.14
C THR A 28 19.64 4.84 7.51
N VAL A 29 20.43 4.85 8.59
CA VAL A 29 19.92 4.89 9.97
C VAL A 29 19.05 6.14 10.17
N GLY A 30 17.76 5.93 10.41
CA GLY A 30 16.75 6.99 10.58
C GLY A 30 15.75 7.11 9.44
N ASP A 31 15.95 6.39 8.32
CA ASP A 31 14.99 6.32 7.22
C ASP A 31 13.64 5.80 7.71
N ARG A 32 12.58 6.51 7.35
CA ARG A 32 11.20 6.10 7.62
C ARG A 32 10.67 5.26 6.47
N PRO A 33 9.78 4.30 6.73
CA PRO A 33 9.09 3.62 5.65
C PRO A 33 8.26 4.61 4.82
N ASP A 34 8.16 4.35 3.51
CA ASP A 34 7.46 5.19 2.52
C ASP A 34 5.97 5.40 2.84
N SER A 35 5.40 4.55 3.68
CA SER A 35 4.02 4.64 4.15
C SER A 35 3.94 4.50 5.67
N PRO A 36 3.10 5.33 6.35
CA PRO A 36 2.82 5.17 7.77
C PRO A 36 2.06 3.86 8.10
N LEU A 37 1.58 3.14 7.09
CA LEU A 37 0.99 1.81 7.25
C LEU A 37 2.03 0.70 7.45
N TYR A 38 3.30 0.94 7.19
CA TYR A 38 4.34 -0.10 7.27
C TYR A 38 5.00 -0.12 8.64
N LEU A 39 5.32 -1.32 9.10
CA LEU A 39 6.26 -1.51 10.20
C LEU A 39 7.65 -1.01 9.77
N ALA A 40 8.30 -0.25 10.64
CA ALA A 40 9.64 0.25 10.37
C ALA A 40 10.67 -0.90 10.40
N PRO A 41 11.67 -0.90 9.51
CA PRO A 41 12.82 -1.81 9.62
C PRO A 41 13.44 -1.76 11.02
N GLY A 42 13.76 -2.93 11.57
CA GLY A 42 14.22 -3.10 12.95
C GLY A 42 13.11 -3.32 13.99
N THR A 43 11.83 -3.27 13.61
CA THR A 43 10.72 -3.50 14.57
C THR A 43 10.74 -4.96 15.06
N PRO A 44 10.84 -5.22 16.37
CA PRO A 44 10.76 -6.58 16.89
C PRO A 44 9.32 -7.11 16.81
N LEU A 45 9.17 -8.37 16.39
CA LEU A 45 7.91 -9.08 16.31
C LEU A 45 7.97 -10.37 17.14
N GLY A 46 7.40 -10.32 18.35
CA GLY A 46 7.58 -11.38 19.33
C GLY A 46 9.01 -11.41 19.87
N ASP A 47 9.44 -12.58 20.36
CA ASP A 47 10.77 -12.75 20.94
C ASP A 47 11.85 -13.11 19.90
N ASP A 48 11.43 -13.64 18.75
CA ASP A 48 12.32 -14.30 17.79
C ASP A 48 12.53 -13.51 16.48
N TYR A 49 11.61 -12.60 16.11
CA TYR A 49 11.63 -12.00 14.76
C TYR A 49 11.89 -10.50 14.74
N VAL A 50 12.52 -10.02 13.68
CA VAL A 50 12.72 -8.60 13.39
C VAL A 50 12.21 -8.27 11.99
N ILE A 51 11.43 -7.19 11.85
CA ILE A 51 10.90 -6.70 10.57
C ILE A 51 11.98 -5.93 9.80
N GLY A 52 12.07 -6.14 8.49
CA GLY A 52 12.89 -5.38 7.55
C GLY A 52 12.05 -4.66 6.50
N ARG A 53 12.57 -4.53 5.27
CA ARG A 53 11.87 -3.83 4.18
C ARG A 53 10.54 -4.49 3.80
N VAL A 54 9.63 -3.71 3.24
CA VAL A 54 8.42 -4.22 2.60
C VAL A 54 8.80 -4.94 1.30
N LEU A 55 8.27 -6.15 1.13
CA LEU A 55 8.36 -6.95 -0.09
C LEU A 55 7.12 -6.80 -0.98
N GLY A 56 5.97 -6.48 -0.39
CA GLY A 56 4.74 -6.21 -1.13
C GLY A 56 3.62 -5.69 -0.23
N HIS A 57 2.74 -4.86 -0.81
CA HIS A 57 1.53 -4.32 -0.16
C HIS A 57 0.31 -4.61 -1.03
N GLY A 58 -0.77 -5.07 -0.44
CA GLY A 58 -2.06 -5.21 -1.10
C GLY A 58 -3.21 -4.90 -0.14
N GLY A 59 -4.43 -4.79 -0.65
CA GLY A 59 -5.59 -4.33 0.13
C GLY A 59 -6.02 -5.20 1.33
N PHE A 60 -5.28 -6.24 1.68
CA PHE A 60 -5.54 -7.18 2.77
C PHE A 60 -4.35 -7.41 3.71
N GLY A 61 -3.18 -6.89 3.38
CA GLY A 61 -1.99 -7.14 4.17
C GLY A 61 -0.70 -6.67 3.53
N ILE A 62 0.33 -6.66 4.37
CA ILE A 62 1.68 -6.22 4.03
C ILE A 62 2.63 -7.41 4.21
N THR A 63 3.47 -7.68 3.23
CA THR A 63 4.52 -8.70 3.33
C THR A 63 5.86 -8.01 3.53
N TYR A 64 6.56 -8.35 4.61
CA TYR A 64 7.88 -7.83 4.96
C TYR A 64 8.95 -8.91 4.77
N LEU A 65 10.17 -8.46 4.49
CA LEU A 65 11.35 -9.24 4.81
C LEU A 65 11.48 -9.28 6.33
N GLY A 66 11.86 -10.42 6.90
CA GLY A 66 12.09 -10.57 8.32
C GLY A 66 13.37 -11.34 8.61
N TRP A 67 13.84 -11.24 9.85
CA TRP A 67 14.95 -12.01 10.38
C TRP A 67 14.46 -12.87 11.53
N ASP A 68 14.71 -14.17 11.47
CA ASP A 68 14.57 -15.08 12.62
C ASP A 68 15.89 -15.04 13.40
N SER A 69 15.89 -14.38 14.55
CA SER A 69 17.06 -14.18 15.40
C SER A 69 17.47 -15.45 16.14
N ALA A 70 16.56 -16.43 16.28
CA ALA A 70 16.86 -17.70 16.93
C ALA A 70 17.54 -18.68 15.96
N LEU A 71 17.17 -18.63 14.67
CA LEU A 71 17.70 -19.50 13.62
C LEU A 71 18.75 -18.82 12.73
N ASP A 72 18.99 -17.53 12.92
CA ASP A 72 19.94 -16.69 12.16
C ASP A 72 19.69 -16.75 10.64
N THR A 73 18.42 -16.55 10.23
CA THR A 73 18.01 -16.69 8.82
C THR A 73 16.91 -15.72 8.39
N ARG A 74 16.81 -15.47 7.09
CA ARG A 74 15.76 -14.63 6.49
C ARG A 74 14.44 -15.37 6.41
N VAL A 75 13.38 -14.66 6.73
CA VAL A 75 12.00 -15.11 6.60
C VAL A 75 11.18 -14.06 5.86
N ALA A 76 10.03 -14.44 5.32
CA ALA A 76 9.02 -13.49 4.89
C ALA A 76 7.91 -13.45 5.94
N ILE A 77 7.42 -12.27 6.27
CA ILE A 77 6.41 -12.07 7.32
C ILE A 77 5.23 -11.34 6.70
N LYS A 78 4.10 -12.02 6.56
CA LYS A 78 2.87 -11.44 6.02
C LYS A 78 1.95 -11.02 7.15
N GLU A 79 1.64 -9.74 7.23
CA GLU A 79 0.74 -9.13 8.20
C GLU A 79 -0.66 -9.00 7.61
N PHE A 80 -1.68 -9.34 8.39
CA PHE A 80 -3.06 -9.04 8.05
C PHE A 80 -3.35 -7.56 8.33
N LEU A 81 -3.55 -6.76 7.28
CA LEU A 81 -3.91 -5.34 7.42
C LEU A 81 -4.80 -4.93 6.24
N PRO A 82 -6.12 -5.16 6.35
CA PRO A 82 -7.06 -4.66 5.35
C PRO A 82 -7.26 -3.13 5.48
N ASP A 83 -6.66 -2.37 4.55
CA ASP A 83 -6.61 -0.88 4.54
C ASP A 83 -7.97 -0.17 4.69
N ARG A 84 -9.07 -0.83 4.31
CA ARG A 84 -10.44 -0.28 4.40
C ARG A 84 -11.18 -0.65 5.68
N LEU A 85 -10.66 -1.60 6.47
CA LEU A 85 -11.25 -2.01 7.75
C LEU A 85 -10.42 -1.54 8.93
N ALA A 86 -9.13 -1.32 8.75
CA ALA A 86 -8.23 -0.90 9.80
C ALA A 86 -7.18 0.08 9.27
N SER A 87 -6.68 0.91 10.18
CA SER A 87 -5.53 1.80 9.98
C SER A 87 -4.42 1.38 10.95
N ARG A 88 -3.20 1.86 10.71
CA ARG A 88 -2.11 1.71 11.68
C ARG A 88 -1.88 3.02 12.44
N GLY A 89 -1.80 2.92 13.77
CA GLY A 89 -1.40 4.02 14.64
C GLY A 89 0.11 4.32 14.53
N PRO A 90 0.55 5.56 14.76
CA PRO A 90 1.93 5.98 14.51
C PRO A 90 2.97 5.28 15.39
N GLN A 91 2.69 4.97 16.68
CA GLN A 91 3.46 4.05 17.55
C GLN A 91 2.64 3.62 18.79
N PRO A 92 2.82 2.39 19.36
CA PRO A 92 3.49 1.32 18.64
C PRO A 92 2.60 1.00 17.43
N PRO A 93 3.08 0.20 16.50
CA PRO A 93 2.41 0.04 15.21
C PRO A 93 1.17 -0.86 15.30
N GLN A 94 0.23 -0.52 16.18
CA GLN A 94 -1.01 -1.22 16.42
C GLN A 94 -1.99 -0.95 15.29
N VAL A 95 -2.67 -2.02 14.90
CA VAL A 95 -3.76 -2.03 13.95
C VAL A 95 -5.04 -1.65 14.67
N ASP A 96 -5.57 -0.48 14.30
CA ASP A 96 -6.82 0.09 14.81
C ASP A 96 -7.94 -0.18 13.82
N VAL A 97 -8.90 -0.98 14.24
CA VAL A 97 -10.04 -1.37 13.41
C VAL A 97 -11.12 -0.30 13.50
N TYR A 98 -11.64 0.14 12.34
CA TYR A 98 -12.73 1.10 12.31
C TYR A 98 -13.96 0.55 13.06
N PRO A 99 -14.62 1.31 13.95
CA PRO A 99 -15.63 0.78 14.87
C PRO A 99 -16.78 0.00 14.22
N LYS A 100 -17.20 0.41 13.01
CA LYS A 100 -18.29 -0.26 12.26
C LYS A 100 -17.84 -1.56 11.56
N GLN A 101 -16.54 -1.80 11.50
CA GLN A 101 -15.91 -2.86 10.71
C GLN A 101 -15.30 -3.99 11.57
N LYS A 102 -15.38 -3.89 12.90
CA LYS A 102 -14.76 -4.85 13.84
C LYS A 102 -15.10 -6.31 13.56
N LYS A 103 -16.39 -6.58 13.33
CA LYS A 103 -16.86 -7.93 13.01
C LYS A 103 -16.25 -8.47 11.72
N LEU A 104 -16.21 -7.66 10.65
CA LEU A 104 -15.62 -8.06 9.38
C LEU A 104 -14.11 -8.29 9.50
N PHE A 105 -13.43 -7.45 10.27
CA PHE A 105 -12.00 -7.60 10.53
C PHE A 105 -11.71 -8.91 11.28
N ASP A 106 -12.46 -9.21 12.35
CA ASP A 106 -12.28 -10.43 13.14
C ASP A 106 -12.57 -11.69 12.32
N ASP A 107 -13.62 -11.67 11.50
CA ASP A 107 -13.94 -12.76 10.57
C ASP A 107 -12.82 -12.96 9.53
N GLY A 108 -12.20 -11.87 9.06
CA GLY A 108 -11.06 -11.91 8.13
C GLY A 108 -9.78 -12.44 8.78
N LEU A 109 -9.46 -11.96 9.99
CA LEU A 109 -8.30 -12.40 10.75
C LEU A 109 -8.38 -13.88 11.12
N ALA A 110 -9.56 -14.37 11.51
CA ALA A 110 -9.79 -15.79 11.80
C ALA A 110 -9.54 -16.67 10.57
N ARG A 111 -9.96 -16.22 9.37
CA ARG A 111 -9.68 -16.93 8.11
C ARG A 111 -8.20 -16.90 7.74
N PHE A 112 -7.53 -15.77 7.97
CA PHE A 112 -6.09 -15.65 7.76
C PHE A 112 -5.30 -16.62 8.66
N GLN A 113 -5.74 -16.79 9.90
CA GLN A 113 -5.16 -17.77 10.82
C GLN A 113 -5.41 -19.22 10.36
N GLU A 114 -6.63 -19.54 9.90
CA GLU A 114 -6.96 -20.87 9.39
C GLU A 114 -6.16 -21.21 8.13
N GLU A 115 -5.97 -20.23 7.24
CA GLU A 115 -5.11 -20.37 6.06
C GLU A 115 -3.67 -20.74 6.44
N ALA A 116 -3.08 -20.01 7.40
CA ALA A 116 -1.74 -20.32 7.91
C ALA A 116 -1.64 -21.74 8.48
N ARG A 117 -2.68 -22.18 9.20
CA ARG A 117 -2.76 -23.52 9.80
C ARG A 117 -2.83 -24.61 8.73
N ILE A 118 -3.62 -24.42 7.68
CA ILE A 118 -3.70 -25.38 6.55
C ILE A 118 -2.36 -25.41 5.81
N LEU A 119 -1.79 -24.25 5.46
CA LEU A 119 -0.51 -24.14 4.75
C LEU A 119 0.67 -24.75 5.53
N ALA A 120 0.67 -24.66 6.86
CA ALA A 120 1.67 -25.33 7.70
C ALA A 120 1.63 -26.88 7.58
N GLY A 121 0.54 -27.47 7.08
CA GLY A 121 0.49 -28.90 6.74
C GLY A 121 1.27 -29.29 5.49
N PHE A 122 1.62 -28.32 4.63
CA PHE A 122 2.26 -28.54 3.34
C PHE A 122 3.77 -28.28 3.34
N GLN A 123 4.43 -28.27 4.51
CA GLN A 123 5.87 -27.97 4.64
C GLN A 123 6.78 -28.86 3.77
N HIS A 124 6.35 -30.07 3.42
CA HIS A 124 7.10 -31.00 2.58
C HIS A 124 6.82 -30.89 1.08
N TYR A 125 5.85 -30.06 0.67
CA TYR A 125 5.51 -29.89 -0.74
C TYR A 125 6.39 -28.79 -1.37
N PRO A 126 7.24 -29.12 -2.35
CA PRO A 126 8.21 -28.17 -2.90
C PRO A 126 7.55 -26.98 -3.62
N GLY A 127 6.36 -27.18 -4.20
CA GLY A 127 5.62 -26.15 -4.94
C GLY A 127 4.81 -25.17 -4.08
N ILE A 128 4.72 -25.38 -2.77
CA ILE A 128 3.98 -24.52 -1.84
C ILE A 128 4.96 -23.81 -0.92
N VAL A 129 4.71 -22.54 -0.60
CA VAL A 129 5.52 -21.80 0.37
C VAL A 129 5.40 -22.42 1.76
N THR A 130 6.53 -22.66 2.40
CA THR A 130 6.59 -23.24 3.74
C THR A 130 6.18 -22.19 4.78
N VAL A 131 5.11 -22.45 5.52
CA VAL A 131 4.69 -21.64 6.68
C VAL A 131 5.29 -22.23 7.95
N PHE A 132 6.02 -21.40 8.70
CA PHE A 132 6.70 -21.81 9.93
C PHE A 132 5.85 -21.56 11.17
N LYS A 133 5.22 -20.38 11.26
CA LYS A 133 4.55 -19.93 12.49
C LYS A 133 3.48 -18.89 12.17
N PHE A 134 2.46 -18.83 13.02
CA PHE A 134 1.50 -17.72 13.05
C PHE A 134 1.66 -16.97 14.38
N LEU A 135 1.71 -15.65 14.32
CA LEU A 135 1.87 -14.77 15.49
C LEU A 135 0.68 -13.84 15.59
N SER A 136 0.29 -13.49 16.82
CA SER A 136 -0.71 -12.44 17.08
C SER A 136 -0.02 -11.33 17.85
N ALA A 137 0.08 -10.16 17.24
CA ALA A 137 0.73 -8.98 17.82
C ALA A 137 0.10 -7.71 17.22
N ASN A 138 0.34 -6.55 17.82
CA ASN A 138 -0.08 -5.26 17.25
C ASN A 138 -1.57 -5.18 16.85
N GLY A 139 -2.47 -5.90 17.54
CA GLY A 139 -3.90 -5.91 17.19
C GLY A 139 -4.26 -6.68 15.90
N THR A 140 -3.30 -7.42 15.32
CA THR A 140 -3.52 -8.22 14.11
C THR A 140 -2.76 -9.56 14.15
N GLY A 141 -2.74 -10.29 13.02
CA GLY A 141 -2.04 -11.55 12.83
C GLY A 141 -0.92 -11.46 11.81
N TYR A 142 0.12 -12.27 12.02
CA TYR A 142 1.30 -12.37 11.15
C TYR A 142 1.57 -13.83 10.80
N MET A 143 1.76 -14.11 9.53
CA MET A 143 2.18 -15.41 9.00
C MET A 143 3.67 -15.35 8.67
N VAL A 144 4.48 -16.13 9.39
CA VAL A 144 5.92 -16.26 9.15
C VAL A 144 6.15 -17.44 8.22
N MET A 145 6.81 -17.18 7.09
CA MET A 145 7.01 -18.14 6.01
C MET A 145 8.44 -18.09 5.48
N ALA A 146 8.84 -19.12 4.74
CA ALA A 146 10.15 -19.16 4.09
C ALA A 146 10.31 -17.96 3.15
N PHE A 147 11.43 -17.24 3.29
CA PHE A 147 11.81 -16.24 2.30
C PHE A 147 12.29 -16.95 1.03
N VAL A 148 11.70 -16.60 -0.10
CA VAL A 148 11.97 -17.24 -1.40
C VAL A 148 12.77 -16.26 -2.26
N GLU A 149 14.04 -16.57 -2.51
CA GLU A 149 14.87 -15.78 -3.40
C GLU A 149 14.67 -16.20 -4.86
N GLY A 150 14.30 -15.23 -5.71
CA GLY A 150 14.04 -15.46 -7.12
C GLY A 150 13.33 -14.28 -7.78
N ILE A 151 12.69 -14.55 -8.91
CA ILE A 151 11.89 -13.58 -9.66
C ILE A 151 10.46 -14.08 -9.84
N THR A 152 9.49 -13.18 -10.00
CA THR A 152 8.12 -13.57 -10.34
C THR A 152 8.07 -14.09 -11.78
N LEU A 153 7.08 -14.92 -12.10
CA LEU A 153 6.79 -15.33 -13.47
C LEU A 153 6.53 -14.10 -14.36
N GLY A 154 5.89 -13.05 -13.84
CA GLY A 154 5.70 -11.78 -14.55
C GLY A 154 7.04 -11.12 -14.94
N GLN A 155 7.98 -11.04 -14.02
CA GLN A 155 9.34 -10.53 -14.29
C GLN A 155 10.09 -11.43 -15.27
N TYR A 156 9.94 -12.75 -15.14
CA TYR A 156 10.52 -13.71 -16.06
C TYR A 156 10.00 -13.51 -17.49
N LEU A 157 8.69 -13.35 -17.67
CA LEU A 157 8.08 -13.07 -18.98
C LEU A 157 8.64 -11.77 -19.59
N LYS A 158 8.70 -10.68 -18.82
CA LYS A 158 9.29 -9.41 -19.28
C LYS A 158 10.73 -9.59 -19.76
N SER A 159 11.54 -10.37 -19.03
CA SER A 159 12.93 -10.68 -19.43
C SER A 159 13.05 -11.50 -20.71
N LYS A 160 11.95 -12.12 -21.17
CA LYS A 160 11.88 -12.94 -22.38
C LYS A 160 11.10 -12.28 -23.53
N GLY A 161 10.74 -11.00 -23.41
CA GLY A 161 9.95 -10.30 -24.42
C GLY A 161 8.45 -10.58 -24.31
N ASP A 162 7.96 -10.69 -23.08
CA ASP A 162 6.55 -10.82 -22.68
C ASP A 162 5.83 -12.13 -23.03
N LYS A 163 6.45 -13.05 -23.75
CA LYS A 163 5.89 -14.39 -24.01
C LYS A 163 6.97 -15.47 -24.05
N ILE A 164 6.57 -16.70 -23.78
CA ILE A 164 7.42 -17.89 -23.80
C ILE A 164 6.75 -19.04 -24.56
N PRO A 165 7.51 -20.00 -25.11
CA PRO A 165 6.96 -21.16 -25.80
C PRO A 165 6.03 -22.00 -24.91
N TRP A 166 5.00 -22.60 -25.50
CA TRP A 166 4.00 -23.43 -24.80
C TRP A 166 4.62 -24.46 -23.86
N GLN A 167 5.61 -25.22 -24.34
CA GLN A 167 6.26 -26.27 -23.54
C GLN A 167 6.96 -25.70 -22.29
N GLN A 168 7.52 -24.50 -22.40
CA GLN A 168 8.18 -23.82 -21.29
C GLN A 168 7.15 -23.28 -20.29
N ALA A 169 6.05 -22.69 -20.77
CA ALA A 169 4.95 -22.24 -19.92
C ALA A 169 4.33 -23.41 -19.15
N LEU A 170 4.09 -24.53 -19.83
CA LEU A 170 3.53 -25.74 -19.23
C LEU A 170 4.48 -26.29 -18.16
N ALA A 171 5.79 -26.40 -18.45
CA ALA A 171 6.78 -26.88 -17.47
C ALA A 171 6.87 -26.01 -16.22
N ILE A 172 6.72 -24.68 -16.35
CA ILE A 172 6.69 -23.76 -15.21
C ILE A 172 5.40 -23.93 -14.40
N LEU A 173 4.27 -24.17 -15.07
CA LEU A 173 2.96 -24.20 -14.42
C LEU A 173 2.52 -25.59 -13.95
N THR A 174 3.19 -26.67 -14.35
CA THR A 174 2.93 -28.03 -13.81
C THR A 174 3.14 -28.10 -12.29
N PRO A 175 4.23 -27.60 -11.68
CA PRO A 175 4.35 -27.57 -10.22
C PRO A 175 3.25 -26.75 -9.53
N VAL A 176 2.74 -25.71 -10.20
CA VAL A 176 1.62 -24.89 -9.70
C VAL A 176 0.32 -25.69 -9.73
N MET A 177 0.08 -26.46 -10.80
CA MET A 177 -1.05 -27.41 -10.87
C MET A 177 -0.98 -28.42 -9.73
N ASP A 178 0.19 -29.02 -9.49
CA ASP A 178 0.36 -29.97 -8.39
C ASP A 178 0.08 -29.31 -7.04
N ALA A 179 0.60 -28.10 -6.79
CA ALA A 179 0.31 -27.36 -5.55
C ALA A 179 -1.20 -27.09 -5.37
N LEU A 180 -1.88 -26.64 -6.42
CA LEU A 180 -3.31 -26.35 -6.37
C LEU A 180 -4.13 -27.60 -6.09
N ARG A 181 -3.80 -28.72 -6.75
CA ARG A 181 -4.45 -30.01 -6.52
C ARG A 181 -4.44 -30.40 -5.05
N GLU A 182 -3.28 -30.33 -4.41
CA GLU A 182 -3.11 -30.72 -3.02
C GLU A 182 -3.82 -29.75 -2.06
N THR A 183 -3.77 -28.45 -2.34
CA THR A 183 -4.46 -27.43 -1.53
C THR A 183 -5.98 -27.53 -1.65
N HIS A 184 -6.50 -27.82 -2.85
CA HIS A 184 -7.93 -28.07 -3.10
C HIS A 184 -8.42 -29.31 -2.34
N GLY A 185 -7.62 -30.37 -2.28
CA GLY A 185 -7.89 -31.57 -1.48
C GLY A 185 -8.01 -31.29 0.03
N ALA A 186 -7.33 -30.26 0.52
CA ALA A 186 -7.45 -29.76 1.90
C ALA A 186 -8.53 -28.67 2.08
N GLY A 187 -9.32 -28.36 1.05
CA GLY A 187 -10.38 -27.36 1.09
C GLY A 187 -9.92 -25.90 1.00
N LEU A 188 -8.67 -25.66 0.59
CA LEU A 188 -8.09 -24.33 0.43
C LEU A 188 -8.05 -23.93 -1.06
N LEU A 189 -8.66 -22.79 -1.39
CA LEU A 189 -8.59 -22.19 -2.73
C LEU A 189 -7.59 -21.02 -2.75
N HIS A 190 -6.89 -20.82 -3.86
CA HIS A 190 -5.90 -19.76 -4.00
C HIS A 190 -6.52 -18.39 -4.29
N ARG A 191 -7.41 -18.29 -5.29
CA ARG A 191 -8.23 -17.12 -5.70
C ARG A 191 -7.49 -15.92 -6.31
N ASP A 192 -6.16 -15.94 -6.36
CA ASP A 192 -5.35 -14.87 -6.97
C ASP A 192 -4.22 -15.42 -7.87
N ILE A 193 -4.51 -16.43 -8.68
CA ILE A 193 -3.49 -17.03 -9.53
C ILE A 193 -3.19 -16.08 -10.68
N CYS A 194 -1.96 -15.58 -10.72
CA CYS A 194 -1.45 -14.68 -11.74
C CYS A 194 0.08 -14.77 -11.79
N PRO A 195 0.75 -14.23 -12.84
CA PRO A 195 2.21 -14.25 -12.95
C PRO A 195 2.96 -13.62 -11.76
N ASP A 196 2.35 -12.71 -11.00
CA ASP A 196 3.03 -12.03 -9.88
C ASP A 196 3.14 -12.92 -8.63
N ASN A 197 2.24 -13.90 -8.47
CA ASN A 197 2.16 -14.76 -7.29
C ASN A 197 2.84 -16.13 -7.52
N ILE A 198 3.48 -16.31 -8.67
CA ILE A 198 4.22 -17.52 -9.03
C ILE A 198 5.70 -17.15 -9.07
N TYR A 199 6.49 -17.72 -8.17
CA TYR A 199 7.91 -17.43 -8.05
C TYR A 199 8.76 -18.52 -8.69
N ILE A 200 9.76 -18.08 -9.44
CA ILE A 200 10.84 -18.93 -9.96
C ILE A 200 12.08 -18.61 -9.14
N THR A 201 12.47 -19.58 -8.32
CA THR A 201 13.65 -19.52 -7.47
C THR A 201 14.95 -19.58 -8.28
N HIS A 202 16.07 -19.16 -7.68
CA HIS A 202 17.40 -19.27 -8.30
C HIS A 202 17.80 -20.72 -8.62
N ASP A 203 17.33 -21.70 -7.85
CA ASP A 203 17.50 -23.14 -8.11
C ASP A 203 16.47 -23.71 -9.08
N ARG A 204 15.71 -22.84 -9.75
CA ARG A 204 14.72 -23.17 -10.81
C ARG A 204 13.50 -23.97 -10.32
N GLN A 205 13.25 -24.00 -9.02
CA GLN A 205 11.97 -24.46 -8.49
C GLN A 205 10.89 -23.40 -8.68
N VAL A 206 9.66 -23.83 -8.92
CA VAL A 206 8.48 -22.97 -9.00
C VAL A 206 7.68 -23.09 -7.72
N LYS A 207 7.36 -21.96 -7.09
CA LYS A 207 6.59 -21.89 -5.85
C LYS A 207 5.39 -20.97 -6.02
N LEU A 208 4.24 -21.43 -5.56
CA LEU A 208 3.02 -20.63 -5.46
C LEU A 208 3.00 -19.89 -4.12
N LEU A 209 2.88 -18.56 -4.17
CA LEU A 209 2.83 -17.68 -3.00
C LEU A 209 1.46 -17.03 -2.86
N ASP A 210 1.15 -16.50 -1.67
CA ASP A 210 0.02 -15.60 -1.42
C ASP A 210 -1.39 -16.17 -1.69
N PHE A 211 -1.76 -17.21 -0.93
CA PHE A 211 -3.14 -17.70 -0.88
C PHE A 211 -4.08 -16.59 -0.35
N GLY A 212 -5.25 -16.45 -0.97
CA GLY A 212 -6.16 -15.31 -0.78
C GLY A 212 -7.35 -15.58 0.13
N ALA A 213 -7.26 -16.46 1.14
CA ALA A 213 -8.44 -16.89 1.90
C ALA A 213 -9.08 -15.75 2.71
N ALA A 214 -8.27 -14.80 3.18
CA ALA A 214 -8.70 -13.60 3.90
C ALA A 214 -9.56 -12.64 3.06
N ARG A 215 -9.47 -12.69 1.71
CA ARG A 215 -10.21 -11.80 0.79
C ARG A 215 -11.74 -11.97 0.88
N ARG A 216 -12.21 -13.17 1.25
CA ARG A 216 -13.64 -13.54 1.26
C ARG A 216 -14.47 -12.99 2.41
N ALA A 217 -13.87 -12.70 3.56
CA ALA A 217 -14.61 -12.14 4.70
C ALA A 217 -15.05 -10.69 4.47
N THR A 218 -14.31 -9.98 3.63
CA THR A 218 -14.42 -8.54 3.35
C THR A 218 -15.17 -8.21 2.05
N GLU A 219 -15.38 -9.21 1.19
CA GLU A 219 -16.07 -9.15 -0.12
C GLU A 219 -17.52 -8.66 -0.04
N LYS A 220 -18.20 -8.80 1.11
CA LYS A 220 -19.63 -8.43 1.24
C LYS A 220 -19.90 -6.94 1.45
N THR A 221 -18.90 -6.10 1.68
CA THR A 221 -19.13 -4.70 2.12
C THR A 221 -18.28 -3.66 1.40
N LEU A 222 -17.26 -4.08 0.65
CA LEU A 222 -16.29 -3.20 -0.01
C LEU A 222 -16.27 -3.55 -1.50
N GLY A 223 -16.73 -2.65 -2.37
CA GLY A 223 -16.98 -2.91 -3.80
C GLY A 223 -16.00 -3.89 -4.45
N LEU A 224 -16.55 -5.00 -4.99
CA LEU A 224 -15.82 -6.18 -5.48
C LEU A 224 -14.77 -5.89 -6.56
N ASN A 225 -14.93 -4.82 -7.34
CA ASN A 225 -14.11 -4.56 -8.53
C ASN A 225 -12.71 -4.03 -8.22
N ALA A 226 -12.49 -3.34 -7.09
CA ALA A 226 -11.18 -2.74 -6.77
C ALA A 226 -10.17 -3.75 -6.20
N MET A 227 -10.57 -5.02 -6.01
CA MET A 227 -9.82 -6.04 -5.26
C MET A 227 -9.36 -7.22 -6.12
N LEU A 228 -9.89 -7.38 -7.33
CA LEU A 228 -9.63 -8.50 -8.22
C LEU A 228 -8.74 -8.06 -9.38
N LYS A 229 -7.77 -8.90 -9.75
CA LYS A 229 -6.93 -8.65 -10.92
C LYS A 229 -7.73 -8.93 -12.19
N GLU A 230 -8.10 -7.86 -12.89
CA GLU A 230 -8.82 -7.93 -14.17
C GLU A 230 -8.05 -8.82 -15.17
N GLY A 231 -8.79 -9.63 -15.93
CA GLY A 231 -8.23 -10.60 -16.86
C GLY A 231 -7.75 -11.93 -16.22
N TYR A 232 -7.58 -12.01 -14.90
CA TYR A 232 -7.24 -13.25 -14.19
C TYR A 232 -8.38 -13.78 -13.32
N ALA A 233 -9.23 -12.88 -12.81
CA ALA A 233 -10.38 -13.26 -12.00
C ALA A 233 -11.62 -13.59 -12.87
N PRO A 234 -12.24 -14.78 -12.71
CA PRO A 234 -13.52 -15.08 -13.34
C PRO A 234 -14.69 -14.35 -12.66
N ASP A 235 -15.83 -14.33 -13.33
CA ASP A 235 -16.96 -13.49 -12.98
C ASP A 235 -17.59 -13.85 -11.62
N GLU A 236 -17.54 -15.12 -11.21
CA GLU A 236 -18.10 -15.54 -9.91
C GLU A 236 -17.37 -14.90 -8.73
N GLN A 237 -16.13 -14.43 -8.90
CA GLN A 237 -15.42 -13.67 -7.87
C GLN A 237 -15.97 -12.25 -7.73
N TYR A 238 -16.54 -11.67 -8.80
CA TYR A 238 -17.13 -10.33 -8.81
C TYR A 238 -18.58 -10.31 -8.27
N ARG A 239 -19.20 -11.47 -8.09
CA ARG A 239 -20.57 -11.60 -7.59
C ARG A 239 -20.58 -11.85 -6.09
N SER A 240 -21.33 -11.04 -5.34
CA SER A 240 -21.51 -11.21 -3.87
C SER A 240 -22.12 -12.56 -3.45
N ASN A 241 -22.80 -13.25 -4.37
CA ASN A 241 -23.38 -14.59 -4.20
C ASN A 241 -22.75 -15.64 -5.15
N GLY A 242 -21.62 -15.34 -5.79
CA GLY A 242 -20.94 -16.28 -6.70
C GLY A 242 -20.41 -17.50 -5.95
N GLN A 243 -20.64 -18.69 -6.51
CA GLN A 243 -20.09 -19.93 -5.96
C GLN A 243 -18.67 -20.14 -6.48
N GLN A 244 -17.71 -20.01 -5.59
CA GLN A 244 -16.30 -20.25 -5.89
C GLN A 244 -15.92 -21.69 -5.53
N GLY A 245 -15.11 -22.32 -6.38
CA GLY A 245 -14.63 -23.69 -6.22
C GLY A 245 -13.28 -23.87 -6.91
N ALA A 246 -12.85 -25.12 -7.11
CA ALA A 246 -11.60 -25.42 -7.82
C ALA A 246 -11.60 -24.83 -9.25
N TRP A 247 -12.76 -24.75 -9.90
CA TRP A 247 -12.97 -24.11 -11.21
C TRP A 247 -12.63 -22.61 -11.25
N THR A 248 -12.63 -21.93 -10.09
CA THR A 248 -12.23 -20.53 -9.97
C THR A 248 -10.72 -20.40 -10.16
N ASP A 249 -9.94 -21.29 -9.52
CA ASP A 249 -8.49 -21.35 -9.66
C ASP A 249 -8.06 -21.88 -11.03
N VAL A 250 -8.81 -22.82 -11.60
CA VAL A 250 -8.62 -23.29 -12.99
C VAL A 250 -8.65 -22.12 -13.97
N TYR A 251 -9.61 -21.19 -13.83
CA TYR A 251 -9.67 -20.01 -14.69
C TYR A 251 -8.41 -19.16 -14.57
N GLY A 252 -8.01 -18.79 -13.35
CA GLY A 252 -6.82 -17.96 -13.12
C GLY A 252 -5.53 -18.60 -13.62
N LEU A 253 -5.42 -19.93 -13.48
CA LEU A 253 -4.31 -20.70 -14.02
C LEU A 253 -4.30 -20.73 -15.55
N CYS A 254 -5.45 -20.96 -16.18
CA CYS A 254 -5.55 -20.91 -17.64
C CYS A 254 -5.34 -19.50 -18.19
N ALA A 255 -5.76 -18.45 -17.48
CA ALA A 255 -5.50 -17.06 -17.82
C ALA A 255 -4.00 -16.75 -17.76
N THR A 256 -3.32 -17.29 -16.75
CA THR A 256 -1.86 -17.21 -16.62
C THR A 256 -1.16 -17.96 -17.75
N LEU A 257 -1.57 -19.18 -18.08
CA LEU A 257 -1.07 -19.95 -19.23
C LEU A 257 -1.24 -19.17 -20.53
N TYR A 258 -2.43 -18.63 -20.78
CA TYR A 258 -2.74 -17.83 -21.97
C TYR A 258 -1.80 -16.63 -22.05
N ARG A 259 -1.69 -15.82 -20.98
CA ARG A 259 -0.79 -14.66 -20.95
C ARG A 259 0.66 -15.03 -21.22
N CYS A 260 1.14 -16.16 -20.69
CA CYS A 260 2.51 -16.63 -20.89
C CYS A 260 2.83 -16.92 -22.36
N VAL A 261 1.87 -17.46 -23.12
CA VAL A 261 2.14 -17.95 -24.48
C VAL A 261 1.74 -16.97 -25.57
N THR A 262 0.70 -16.17 -25.33
CA THR A 262 0.22 -15.16 -26.31
C THR A 262 0.87 -13.81 -26.12
N GLY A 263 1.32 -13.47 -24.91
CA GLY A 263 1.73 -12.12 -24.56
C GLY A 263 0.56 -11.20 -24.18
N GLN A 264 -0.68 -11.65 -24.32
CA GLN A 264 -1.88 -10.83 -24.14
C GLN A 264 -2.58 -11.11 -22.81
N LEU A 265 -3.05 -10.04 -22.16
CA LEU A 265 -3.95 -10.15 -21.00
C LEU A 265 -5.38 -10.41 -21.49
N LEU A 266 -6.13 -11.27 -20.80
CA LEU A 266 -7.52 -11.51 -21.17
C LEU A 266 -8.37 -10.26 -20.92
N PRO A 267 -9.40 -10.00 -21.75
CA PRO A 267 -10.43 -9.04 -21.42
C PRO A 267 -11.06 -9.40 -20.06
N PRO A 268 -11.53 -8.40 -19.28
CA PRO A 268 -12.22 -8.65 -18.02
C PRO A 268 -13.36 -9.66 -18.19
N SER A 269 -13.49 -10.60 -17.25
CA SER A 269 -14.49 -11.66 -17.31
C SER A 269 -15.93 -11.13 -17.41
N LEU A 270 -16.21 -9.97 -16.79
CA LEU A 270 -17.49 -9.27 -16.88
C LEU A 270 -17.82 -8.78 -18.30
N ASP A 271 -16.82 -8.41 -19.09
CA ASP A 271 -17.02 -8.00 -20.49
C ASP A 271 -17.24 -9.22 -21.39
N ARG A 272 -16.55 -10.32 -21.10
CA ARG A 272 -16.70 -11.61 -21.79
C ARG A 272 -18.11 -12.21 -21.62
N ILE A 273 -18.82 -11.90 -20.53
CA ILE A 273 -20.24 -12.28 -20.38
C ILE A 273 -21.12 -11.66 -21.48
N ARG A 274 -20.87 -10.40 -21.82
CA ARG A 274 -21.69 -9.68 -22.82
C ARG A 274 -21.36 -10.12 -24.22
N LYS A 275 -20.06 -10.27 -24.51
CA LYS A 275 -19.55 -10.73 -25.79
C LYS A 275 -18.18 -11.38 -25.56
N ASP A 276 -18.11 -12.70 -25.64
CA ASP A 276 -16.84 -13.40 -25.53
C ASP A 276 -16.05 -13.28 -26.84
N GLY A 277 -15.08 -12.37 -26.85
CA GLY A 277 -14.18 -12.12 -27.97
C GLY A 277 -12.84 -12.84 -27.86
N LEU A 278 -12.71 -13.84 -26.97
CA LEU A 278 -11.44 -14.53 -26.73
C LEU A 278 -10.89 -15.17 -28.01
N GLN A 279 -9.68 -14.73 -28.40
CA GLN A 279 -8.99 -15.30 -29.56
C GLN A 279 -8.23 -16.58 -29.17
N PRO A 280 -8.39 -17.69 -29.91
CA PRO A 280 -7.57 -18.88 -29.71
C PRO A 280 -6.07 -18.57 -29.87
N PRO A 281 -5.17 -19.10 -29.03
CA PRO A 281 -3.73 -18.88 -29.18
C PRO A 281 -3.15 -19.19 -30.57
N SER A 282 -3.71 -20.17 -31.29
CA SER A 282 -3.32 -20.55 -32.64
C SER A 282 -3.55 -19.42 -33.66
N THR A 283 -4.60 -18.61 -33.49
CA THR A 283 -4.85 -17.45 -34.36
C THR A 283 -3.88 -16.30 -34.10
N LEU A 284 -3.21 -16.32 -32.94
CA LEU A 284 -2.14 -15.39 -32.55
C LEU A 284 -0.74 -15.90 -32.90
N GLY A 285 -0.64 -17.00 -33.64
CA GLY A 285 0.63 -17.58 -34.07
C GLY A 285 1.34 -18.44 -33.01
N VAL A 286 0.63 -18.88 -31.96
CA VAL A 286 1.17 -19.82 -30.97
C VAL A 286 1.01 -21.25 -31.48
N SER A 287 2.09 -22.04 -31.42
CA SER A 287 2.05 -23.48 -31.74
C SER A 287 1.76 -24.28 -30.48
N LEU A 288 0.67 -25.04 -30.48
CA LEU A 288 0.26 -25.92 -29.37
C LEU A 288 0.08 -27.36 -29.88
N PRO A 289 0.34 -28.38 -29.03
CA PRO A 289 0.00 -29.76 -29.34
C PRO A 289 -1.50 -29.96 -29.53
N GLU A 290 -1.87 -31.03 -30.26
CA GLU A 290 -3.27 -31.36 -30.54
C GLU A 290 -4.09 -31.47 -29.25
N GLY A 291 -5.30 -30.89 -29.25
CA GLY A 291 -6.21 -30.89 -28.09
C GLY A 291 -5.87 -29.90 -26.97
N HIS A 292 -4.64 -29.38 -26.88
CA HIS A 292 -4.21 -28.53 -25.77
C HIS A 292 -4.85 -27.13 -25.84
N GLU A 293 -5.04 -26.59 -27.04
CA GLU A 293 -5.76 -25.32 -27.23
C GLU A 293 -7.21 -25.44 -26.75
N ALA A 294 -7.91 -26.53 -27.09
CA ALA A 294 -9.27 -26.78 -26.64
C ALA A 294 -9.35 -26.95 -25.12
N ALA A 295 -8.37 -27.65 -24.52
CA ALA A 295 -8.27 -27.81 -23.07
C ALA A 295 -8.05 -26.48 -22.35
N LEU A 296 -7.19 -25.61 -22.89
CA LEU A 296 -6.94 -24.26 -22.36
C LEU A 296 -8.20 -23.39 -22.44
N LEU A 297 -8.84 -23.33 -23.62
CA LEU A 297 -10.04 -22.52 -23.84
C LEU A 297 -11.21 -23.01 -22.98
N LYS A 298 -11.34 -24.32 -22.75
CA LYS A 298 -12.32 -24.87 -21.80
C LYS A 298 -12.08 -24.37 -20.37
N GLY A 299 -10.83 -24.32 -19.92
CA GLY A 299 -10.52 -23.73 -18.60
C GLY A 299 -10.79 -22.22 -18.53
N LEU A 300 -10.84 -21.52 -19.67
CA LEU A 300 -11.16 -20.10 -19.79
C LEU A 300 -12.65 -19.81 -20.06
N ALA A 301 -13.52 -20.83 -20.06
CA ALA A 301 -14.94 -20.62 -20.26
C ALA A 301 -15.50 -19.63 -19.23
N VAL A 302 -16.37 -18.72 -19.69
CA VAL A 302 -16.98 -17.69 -18.83
C VAL A 302 -17.79 -18.38 -17.74
N ASP A 303 -18.70 -19.28 -18.13
CA ASP A 303 -19.52 -20.03 -17.18
C ASP A 303 -18.70 -21.10 -16.45
N ALA A 304 -18.77 -21.07 -15.11
CA ALA A 304 -18.04 -21.97 -14.24
C ALA A 304 -18.32 -23.46 -14.48
N GLN A 305 -19.52 -23.81 -14.97
CA GLN A 305 -19.94 -25.19 -15.22
C GLN A 305 -19.27 -25.79 -16.47
N ASP A 306 -18.87 -24.95 -17.42
CA ASP A 306 -18.22 -25.39 -18.66
C ASP A 306 -16.70 -25.57 -18.49
N ARG A 307 -16.14 -25.05 -17.39
CA ARG A 307 -14.73 -25.21 -17.03
C ARG A 307 -14.40 -26.60 -16.51
N TRP A 308 -13.11 -26.90 -16.44
CA TRP A 308 -12.63 -28.04 -15.66
C TRP A 308 -13.00 -27.86 -14.20
N GLN A 309 -13.63 -28.88 -13.61
CA GLN A 309 -14.12 -28.82 -12.23
C GLN A 309 -13.04 -29.16 -11.20
N SER A 310 -11.87 -29.64 -11.64
CA SER A 310 -10.73 -29.92 -10.79
C SER A 310 -9.41 -29.76 -11.56
N ILE A 311 -8.30 -29.60 -10.84
CA ILE A 311 -6.97 -29.48 -11.46
C ILE A 311 -6.54 -30.79 -12.12
N GLU A 312 -6.90 -31.94 -11.54
CA GLU A 312 -6.66 -33.28 -12.10
C GLU A 312 -7.24 -33.42 -13.50
N ALA A 313 -8.52 -33.09 -13.66
CA ALA A 313 -9.21 -33.21 -14.94
C ALA A 313 -8.56 -32.33 -16.03
N MET A 314 -7.99 -31.18 -15.63
CA MET A 314 -7.26 -30.30 -16.53
C MET A 314 -5.84 -30.84 -16.83
N GLN A 315 -5.14 -31.40 -15.85
CA GLN A 315 -3.83 -32.04 -16.04
C GLN A 315 -3.93 -33.21 -17.03
N ASP A 316 -4.95 -34.07 -16.88
CA ASP A 316 -5.24 -35.17 -17.81
C ASP A 316 -5.46 -34.65 -19.25
N ALA A 317 -6.18 -33.54 -19.41
CA ALA A 317 -6.43 -32.93 -20.72
C ALA A 317 -5.17 -32.34 -21.37
N PHE A 318 -4.18 -31.93 -20.58
CA PHE A 318 -2.85 -31.52 -21.06
C PHE A 318 -1.86 -32.69 -21.16
N GLY A 319 -2.28 -33.93 -20.90
CA GLY A 319 -1.41 -35.11 -20.93
C GLY A 319 -0.34 -35.11 -19.83
N ILE A 320 -0.57 -34.39 -18.74
CA ILE A 320 0.32 -34.34 -17.57
C ILE A 320 -0.06 -35.49 -16.64
N GLY A 321 0.80 -36.51 -16.53
CA GLY A 321 0.60 -37.61 -15.60
C GLY A 321 0.71 -37.19 -14.12
N PRO A 322 0.22 -38.02 -13.17
CA PRO A 322 0.33 -37.72 -11.74
C PRO A 322 1.81 -37.57 -11.34
N PRO A 323 2.13 -36.65 -10.41
CA PRO A 323 3.52 -36.45 -10.02
C PRO A 323 4.09 -37.71 -9.35
N PRO A 324 5.42 -37.89 -9.39
CA PRO A 324 6.07 -38.99 -8.68
C PRO A 324 5.80 -38.85 -7.17
N PRO A 325 5.58 -39.96 -6.44
CA PRO A 325 5.35 -39.91 -4.99
C PRO A 325 6.56 -39.29 -4.28
N PRO A 326 6.36 -38.50 -3.21
CA PRO A 326 7.46 -37.89 -2.48
C PRO A 326 8.40 -38.97 -1.92
N PRO A 327 9.71 -38.70 -1.84
CA PRO A 327 10.65 -39.63 -1.21
C PRO A 327 10.25 -39.84 0.26
N PRO A 328 10.29 -41.07 0.79
CA PRO A 328 9.98 -41.31 2.19
C PRO A 328 10.94 -40.51 3.07
N PRO A 329 10.46 -39.90 4.17
CA PRO A 329 11.33 -39.15 5.06
C PRO A 329 12.42 -40.08 5.62
N ARG A 330 13.68 -39.64 5.53
CA ARG A 330 14.82 -40.29 6.20
C ARG A 330 14.70 -40.07 7.71
N PHE A 331 13.84 -40.86 8.34
CA PHE A 331 13.87 -41.05 9.78
C PHE A 331 14.99 -42.04 10.11
N TRP A 332 15.99 -41.55 10.83
CA TRP A 332 16.88 -42.40 11.61
C TRP A 332 16.20 -42.64 12.97
N PRO A 333 15.73 -43.86 13.31
CA PRO A 333 15.07 -44.11 14.58
C PRO A 333 16.08 -44.67 15.59
N PHE A 334 16.31 -43.94 16.68
CA PHE A 334 17.20 -44.33 17.80
C PHE A 334 16.61 -45.42 18.74
N TRP A 335 15.45 -46.01 18.42
CA TRP A 335 14.71 -46.91 19.32
C TRP A 335 14.78 -48.41 18.99
N LYS A 336 15.81 -48.89 18.27
CA LYS A 336 16.05 -50.34 18.06
C LYS A 336 17.38 -50.81 18.66
N LYS A 337 17.43 -50.92 19.99
CA LYS A 337 18.10 -52.02 20.69
C LYS A 337 17.26 -52.43 21.89
N MET A 338 16.38 -53.41 21.66
CA MET A 338 16.12 -54.57 22.52
C MET A 338 14.71 -55.08 22.26
N LEU A 339 14.62 -56.12 21.42
CA LEU A 339 13.65 -57.18 21.57
C LEU A 339 14.28 -58.43 21.00
N ILE A 340 15.00 -59.18 21.84
CA ILE A 340 15.19 -60.62 21.67
C ILE A 340 14.90 -61.24 23.03
N VAL A 341 14.09 -62.29 22.99
CA VAL A 341 13.77 -63.27 24.02
C VAL A 341 12.57 -62.94 24.91
N LEU A 342 11.40 -63.22 24.34
CA LEU A 342 10.21 -63.61 25.11
C LEU A 342 9.63 -64.87 24.44
N ALA A 343 10.24 -66.01 24.76
CA ALA A 343 9.64 -67.35 24.65
C ALA A 343 10.67 -68.35 25.17
N VAL A 344 10.58 -68.70 26.45
CA VAL A 344 10.87 -70.03 27.02
C VAL A 344 10.73 -69.87 28.54
N LEU A 345 9.91 -70.74 29.14
CA LEU A 345 9.71 -70.97 30.58
C LEU A 345 8.67 -70.10 31.29
N LEU A 346 7.42 -70.21 30.82
CA LEU A 346 6.35 -70.58 31.74
C LEU A 346 6.34 -72.12 31.85
N LEU A 347 6.58 -72.60 33.08
CA LEU A 347 6.30 -73.91 33.67
C LEU A 347 7.55 -74.57 34.28
N LEU A 348 7.74 -74.38 35.59
CA LEU A 348 7.72 -75.46 36.58
C LEU A 348 7.99 -74.90 37.99
N THR A 349 6.92 -74.85 38.78
CA THR A 349 6.82 -75.23 40.21
C THR A 349 7.93 -74.83 41.19
N GLY A 350 7.51 -74.09 42.22
CA GLY A 350 7.51 -74.68 43.57
C GLY A 350 8.39 -74.01 44.62
N PHE A 351 7.78 -73.86 45.79
CA PHE A 351 8.34 -73.78 47.15
C PHE A 351 8.52 -72.41 47.82
N ILE A 352 7.62 -72.26 48.80
CA ILE A 352 7.62 -71.48 50.03
C ILE A 352 8.99 -71.39 50.69
N GLY A 353 9.35 -70.18 51.12
CA GLY A 353 10.42 -69.89 52.08
C GLY A 353 10.10 -68.61 52.83
N ILE A 354 9.63 -68.75 54.07
CA ILE A 354 9.30 -67.69 55.01
C ILE A 354 10.58 -66.97 55.44
N GLY A 355 10.59 -65.64 55.33
CA GLY A 355 11.53 -64.75 56.01
C GLY A 355 10.75 -63.57 56.58
N ILE A 356 10.52 -63.57 57.89
CA ILE A 356 9.91 -62.44 58.60
C ILE A 356 10.96 -61.35 58.72
N GLU A 357 10.84 -60.29 57.93
CA GLU A 357 11.44 -58.99 58.27
C GLU A 357 10.34 -58.10 58.85
N SER A 358 10.58 -57.62 60.06
CA SER A 358 9.70 -56.73 60.81
C SER A 358 9.37 -55.47 60.00
N ILE A 359 8.12 -55.32 59.57
CA ILE A 359 7.62 -54.08 58.95
C ILE A 359 7.71 -52.97 60.02
N PRO A 360 8.58 -51.96 59.86
CA PRO A 360 8.62 -50.83 60.78
C PRO A 360 7.28 -50.08 60.67
N ARG A 361 6.73 -49.66 61.82
CA ARG A 361 5.51 -48.85 61.80
C ARG A 361 5.82 -47.51 61.10
N PRO A 362 5.02 -47.09 60.11
CA PRO A 362 5.26 -45.80 59.45
C PRO A 362 5.14 -44.66 60.45
N ALA A 363 6.00 -43.65 60.30
CA ALA A 363 5.93 -42.40 61.03
C ALA A 363 4.84 -41.50 60.43
N LYS A 364 4.26 -40.62 61.24
CA LYS A 364 3.25 -39.65 60.79
C LYS A 364 3.83 -38.23 60.78
N LEU A 365 4.05 -37.70 59.58
CA LEU A 365 4.58 -36.35 59.34
C LEU A 365 3.49 -35.41 58.81
N THR A 366 3.42 -34.19 59.34
CA THR A 366 2.60 -33.10 58.79
C THR A 366 3.51 -31.93 58.40
N VAL A 367 3.45 -31.50 57.15
CA VAL A 367 4.23 -30.36 56.67
C VAL A 367 3.31 -29.14 56.55
N GLN A 368 3.62 -28.05 57.24
CA GLN A 368 2.83 -26.82 57.28
C GLN A 368 3.60 -25.64 56.67
N ALA A 369 3.11 -25.13 55.55
CA ALA A 369 3.58 -23.92 54.91
C ALA A 369 2.87 -22.67 55.45
N ASN A 370 3.55 -21.52 55.42
CA ASN A 370 2.97 -20.21 55.72
C ASN A 370 2.05 -19.67 54.60
N VAL A 371 2.00 -20.34 53.45
CA VAL A 371 1.16 -19.99 52.31
C VAL A 371 0.19 -21.13 52.01
N PRO A 372 -1.08 -20.84 51.71
CA PRO A 372 -2.07 -21.86 51.42
C PRO A 372 -1.72 -22.61 50.13
N GLU A 373 -2.13 -23.88 50.06
CA GLU A 373 -1.98 -24.74 48.89
C GLU A 373 -0.53 -24.94 48.41
N ALA A 374 0.46 -24.78 49.28
CA ALA A 374 1.82 -25.18 48.98
C ALA A 374 1.88 -26.70 48.76
N MET A 375 2.67 -27.14 47.79
CA MET A 375 2.88 -28.53 47.46
C MET A 375 4.08 -29.10 48.20
N VAL A 376 3.91 -30.29 48.75
CA VAL A 376 4.90 -30.99 49.55
C VAL A 376 5.41 -32.20 48.75
N TYR A 377 6.72 -32.32 48.68
CA TYR A 377 7.45 -33.41 48.07
C TYR A 377 8.32 -34.09 49.13
N ILE A 378 8.39 -35.41 49.10
CA ILE A 378 9.24 -36.21 49.99
C ILE A 378 10.05 -37.15 49.11
N ASP A 379 11.38 -37.07 49.22
CA ASP A 379 12.36 -37.82 48.41
C ASP A 379 12.14 -37.71 46.89
N GLY A 380 11.64 -36.56 46.46
CA GLY A 380 11.35 -36.28 45.05
C GLY A 380 9.95 -36.72 44.58
N GLU A 381 9.20 -37.46 45.39
CA GLU A 381 7.81 -37.82 45.08
C GLU A 381 6.83 -36.76 45.59
N LYS A 382 5.80 -36.47 44.78
CA LYS A 382 4.76 -35.50 45.10
C LYS A 382 3.74 -36.13 46.05
N ILE A 383 3.71 -35.66 47.30
CA ILE A 383 2.89 -36.25 48.35
C ILE A 383 1.52 -35.56 48.48
N GLY A 384 1.47 -34.23 48.36
CA GLY A 384 0.21 -33.50 48.42
C GLY A 384 0.30 -32.07 48.94
N LEU A 385 -0.85 -31.51 49.32
CA LEU A 385 -0.94 -30.15 49.85
C LEU A 385 -0.43 -30.06 51.30
N SER A 386 0.21 -28.95 51.61
CA SER A 386 0.61 -28.58 52.97
C SER A 386 -0.60 -28.61 53.93
N GLY A 387 -0.35 -29.06 55.16
CA GLY A 387 -1.34 -29.19 56.24
C GLY A 387 -1.96 -30.58 56.34
N ILE A 388 -1.70 -31.46 55.38
CA ILE A 388 -2.15 -32.85 55.40
C ILE A 388 -1.14 -33.72 56.18
N LYS A 389 -1.66 -34.71 56.91
CA LYS A 389 -0.86 -35.71 57.64
C LYS A 389 -0.59 -36.89 56.71
N HIS A 390 0.68 -37.29 56.63
CA HIS A 390 1.15 -38.35 55.75
C HIS A 390 1.83 -39.45 56.56
N GLU A 391 1.63 -40.70 56.15
CA GLU A 391 2.34 -41.87 56.68
C GLU A 391 3.57 -42.10 55.80
N ILE A 392 4.75 -42.01 56.41
CA ILE A 392 6.06 -42.08 55.76
C ILE A 392 6.86 -43.17 56.46
N ASP A 393 7.65 -43.93 55.72
CA ASP A 393 8.55 -44.91 56.31
C ASP A 393 9.55 -44.26 57.27
N ALA A 394 10.15 -45.05 58.15
CA ALA A 394 11.19 -44.57 59.05
C ALA A 394 12.51 -44.44 58.30
N GLY A 395 13.21 -43.32 58.45
CA GLY A 395 14.42 -43.03 57.70
C GLY A 395 14.75 -41.53 57.62
N GLU A 396 15.83 -41.20 56.92
CA GLU A 396 16.15 -39.82 56.54
C GLU A 396 15.42 -39.49 55.24
N HIS A 397 14.56 -38.48 55.30
CA HIS A 397 13.76 -38.04 54.17
C HIS A 397 14.05 -36.59 53.82
N THR A 398 14.09 -36.27 52.54
CA THR A 398 14.22 -34.90 52.05
C THR A 398 12.84 -34.34 51.76
N VAL A 399 12.42 -33.32 52.52
CA VAL A 399 11.12 -32.66 52.37
C VAL A 399 11.33 -31.34 51.64
N ARG A 400 10.69 -31.20 50.48
CA ARG A 400 10.69 -29.96 49.68
C ARG A 400 9.29 -29.40 49.61
N VAL A 401 9.14 -28.11 49.89
CA VAL A 401 7.85 -27.40 49.85
C VAL A 401 7.92 -26.30 48.80
N GLU A 402 6.96 -26.30 47.89
CA GLU A 402 6.92 -25.40 46.75
C GLU A 402 5.56 -24.72 46.59
N LYS A 403 5.56 -23.45 46.21
CA LYS A 403 4.37 -22.73 45.72
C LYS A 403 4.81 -21.82 44.58
N SER A 404 4.05 -21.82 43.50
CA SER A 404 4.29 -20.91 42.38
C SER A 404 4.35 -19.46 42.87
N GLY A 405 5.37 -18.71 42.46
CA GLY A 405 5.59 -17.32 42.89
C GLY A 405 6.41 -17.14 44.17
N TYR A 406 6.82 -18.22 44.82
CA TYR A 406 7.62 -18.19 46.06
C TYR A 406 8.90 -19.01 45.93
N GLU A 407 9.92 -18.70 46.74
CA GLU A 407 11.14 -19.53 46.80
C GLU A 407 10.85 -20.89 47.47
N PRO A 408 11.26 -22.01 46.85
CA PRO A 408 11.07 -23.33 47.44
C PRO A 408 11.98 -23.51 48.65
N VAL A 409 11.52 -24.28 49.62
CA VAL A 409 12.28 -24.62 50.83
C VAL A 409 12.49 -26.12 50.87
N GLU A 410 13.73 -26.57 51.02
CA GLU A 410 14.09 -27.97 51.15
C GLU A 410 14.75 -28.22 52.51
N THR A 411 14.35 -29.29 53.19
CA THR A 411 14.82 -29.63 54.55
C THR A 411 14.88 -31.13 54.71
N ARG A 412 15.96 -31.64 55.32
CA ARG A 412 16.07 -33.07 55.68
C ARG A 412 15.43 -33.32 57.03
N VAL A 413 14.70 -34.42 57.15
CA VAL A 413 14.07 -34.86 58.39
C VAL A 413 14.33 -36.34 58.63
N ALA A 414 14.87 -36.67 59.80
CA ALA A 414 14.94 -38.03 60.29
C ALA A 414 13.61 -38.40 60.96
N LEU A 415 12.97 -39.48 60.53
CA LEU A 415 11.74 -40.02 61.10
C LEU A 415 12.03 -41.36 61.79
N MET A 416 11.59 -41.50 63.05
CA MET A 416 11.74 -42.75 63.80
C MET A 416 10.54 -43.67 63.59
N ALA A 417 10.76 -45.00 63.62
CA ALA A 417 9.68 -45.98 63.46
C ALA A 417 8.59 -45.81 64.53
N GLY A 418 7.34 -45.65 64.09
CA GLY A 418 6.19 -45.39 64.95
C GLY A 418 6.10 -43.99 65.55
N GLU A 419 6.90 -43.01 65.08
CA GLU A 419 6.85 -41.62 65.52
C GLU A 419 5.50 -40.99 65.13
N GLU A 420 4.70 -40.60 66.13
CA GLU A 420 3.41 -39.94 65.90
C GLU A 420 3.51 -38.42 66.01
N GLY A 421 3.11 -37.70 64.96
CA GLY A 421 2.76 -36.28 65.05
C GLY A 421 3.89 -35.28 64.87
N ARG A 422 4.95 -35.64 64.14
CA ARG A 422 6.01 -34.69 63.75
C ARG A 422 5.42 -33.61 62.84
N ILE A 423 5.64 -32.33 63.19
CA ILE A 423 5.23 -31.19 62.35
C ILE A 423 6.46 -30.46 61.85
N LEU A 424 6.61 -30.37 60.53
CA LEU A 424 7.65 -29.57 59.89
C LEU A 424 7.02 -28.27 59.38
N ARG A 425 7.56 -27.12 59.79
CA ARG A 425 7.08 -25.81 59.32
C ARG A 425 7.99 -25.26 58.23
N ALA A 426 7.44 -25.02 57.06
CA ALA A 426 8.13 -24.41 55.94
C ALA A 426 7.70 -22.94 55.79
N ARG A 427 8.66 -22.01 55.69
CA ARG A 427 8.40 -20.59 55.44
C ARG A 427 8.89 -20.20 54.06
N LEU A 428 7.97 -20.06 53.13
CA LEU A 428 8.22 -19.61 51.78
C LEU A 428 8.20 -18.07 51.72
N SER A 429 9.17 -17.50 51.01
CA SER A 429 9.28 -16.05 50.78
C SER A 429 8.78 -15.69 49.38
N PRO A 430 7.96 -14.64 49.22
CA PRO A 430 7.45 -14.24 47.90
C PRO A 430 8.60 -13.75 47.03
N ARG A 431 8.64 -14.19 45.77
CA ARG A 431 9.54 -13.63 44.78
C ARG A 431 9.07 -12.23 44.38
N PRO A 432 9.97 -11.30 44.05
CA PRO A 432 9.56 -9.98 43.56
C PRO A 432 8.76 -10.12 42.26
N ALA A 433 7.77 -9.25 42.11
CA ALA A 433 6.96 -9.15 40.90
C ALA A 433 7.65 -8.24 39.88
N ARG A 434 7.30 -8.42 38.61
CA ARG A 434 7.79 -7.60 37.50
C ARG A 434 6.63 -6.84 36.87
N LEU A 435 6.78 -5.54 36.72
CA LEU A 435 5.80 -4.66 36.10
C LEU A 435 6.40 -4.00 34.86
N VAL A 436 5.73 -4.13 33.72
CA VAL A 436 6.07 -3.38 32.49
C VAL A 436 4.89 -2.46 32.17
N ILE A 437 5.16 -1.16 32.04
CA ILE A 437 4.15 -0.19 31.62
C ILE A 437 4.43 0.18 30.16
N ALA A 438 3.64 -0.36 29.24
CA ALA A 438 3.74 -0.08 27.82
C ALA A 438 2.95 1.18 27.46
N SER A 439 3.48 1.98 26.55
CA SER A 439 2.76 3.06 25.91
C SER A 439 3.28 3.25 24.50
N ASP A 440 2.38 3.79 23.70
CA ASP A 440 2.51 4.26 22.33
C ASP A 440 3.54 5.39 22.14
N PHE A 441 3.94 6.00 23.25
CA PHE A 441 4.82 7.14 23.26
C PHE A 441 6.05 6.85 24.12
N PRO A 442 7.20 6.51 23.52
CA PRO A 442 8.42 6.19 24.27
C PRO A 442 8.98 7.42 25.03
N ASP A 443 8.61 8.62 24.61
CA ASP A 443 8.91 9.90 25.26
C ASP A 443 7.91 10.26 26.39
N ALA A 444 6.88 9.46 26.63
CA ALA A 444 6.00 9.64 27.78
C ALA A 444 6.74 9.39 29.09
N THR A 445 6.25 9.98 30.17
CA THR A 445 6.77 9.78 31.53
C THR A 445 5.84 8.87 32.30
N VAL A 446 6.41 7.81 32.90
CA VAL A 446 5.70 6.86 33.75
C VAL A 446 5.97 7.21 35.21
N HIS A 447 4.90 7.20 36.00
CA HIS A 447 4.92 7.39 37.44
C HIS A 447 4.33 6.17 38.14
N ILE A 448 4.99 5.68 39.19
CA ILE A 448 4.48 4.62 40.08
C ILE A 448 4.36 5.22 41.48
N ASP A 449 3.16 5.18 42.05
CA ASP A 449 2.78 5.85 43.30
C ASP A 449 3.21 7.32 43.35
N GLY A 450 3.04 8.02 42.22
CA GLY A 450 3.37 9.44 42.07
C GLY A 450 4.86 9.75 41.89
N LYS A 451 5.75 8.73 41.87
CA LYS A 451 7.17 8.92 41.60
C LYS A 451 7.47 8.62 40.14
N ALA A 452 8.13 9.55 39.44
CA ALA A 452 8.62 9.33 38.08
C ALA A 452 9.67 8.21 38.07
N VAL A 453 9.42 7.17 37.27
CA VAL A 453 10.26 5.96 37.18
C VAL A 453 10.93 5.78 35.81
N GLY A 454 10.61 6.64 34.83
CA GLY A 454 11.25 6.66 33.52
C GLY A 454 10.24 6.57 32.37
N SER A 455 10.71 6.05 31.23
CA SER A 455 9.91 5.87 30.01
C SER A 455 9.15 4.54 30.00
N PRO A 456 8.06 4.44 29.22
CA PRO A 456 7.36 3.18 28.99
C PRO A 456 8.26 2.08 28.43
N GLY A 457 7.90 0.82 28.72
CA GLY A 457 8.62 -0.38 28.28
C GLY A 457 9.73 -0.85 29.22
N ILE A 458 10.12 -0.04 30.22
CA ILE A 458 11.07 -0.44 31.25
C ILE A 458 10.41 -1.46 32.19
N GLU A 459 11.11 -2.57 32.46
CA GLU A 459 10.68 -3.55 33.45
C GLU A 459 11.08 -3.10 34.86
N HIS A 460 10.09 -2.96 35.74
CA HIS A 460 10.26 -2.59 37.13
C HIS A 460 10.10 -3.82 38.02
N THR A 461 11.10 -4.10 38.85
CA THR A 461 11.02 -5.15 39.88
C THR A 461 10.47 -4.56 41.17
N LEU A 462 9.31 -5.03 41.60
CA LEU A 462 8.53 -4.47 42.71
C LEU A 462 8.10 -5.58 43.68
N ALA A 463 7.82 -5.23 44.93
CA ALA A 463 7.20 -6.17 45.86
C ALA A 463 5.76 -6.48 45.42
N ALA A 464 5.26 -7.68 45.73
CA ALA A 464 3.84 -7.98 45.55
C ALA A 464 2.98 -7.02 46.40
N GLY A 465 1.88 -6.50 45.82
CA GLY A 465 1.08 -5.45 46.45
C GLY A 465 0.33 -4.58 45.43
N GLU A 466 -0.34 -3.53 45.92
CA GLU A 466 -1.07 -2.56 45.07
C GLU A 466 -0.22 -1.32 44.75
N TYR A 467 -0.35 -0.83 43.51
CA TYR A 467 0.36 0.35 43.01
C TYR A 467 -0.58 1.21 42.15
N THR A 468 -0.38 2.53 42.16
CA THR A 468 -1.00 3.46 41.23
C THR A 468 0.00 3.83 40.14
N VAL A 469 -0.34 3.55 38.88
CA VAL A 469 0.49 3.92 37.73
C VAL A 469 -0.16 5.09 37.00
N ARG A 470 0.62 6.13 36.73
CA ARG A 470 0.21 7.26 35.88
C ARG A 470 1.17 7.42 34.72
N VAL A 471 0.66 7.59 33.50
CA VAL A 471 1.45 7.87 32.30
C VAL A 471 1.02 9.21 31.73
N GLU A 472 1.99 10.05 31.40
CA GLU A 472 1.72 11.39 30.87
C GLU A 472 2.71 11.81 29.78
N ARG A 473 2.22 12.62 28.84
CA ARG A 473 3.02 13.18 27.74
C ARG A 473 2.52 14.58 27.37
N PRO A 474 3.40 15.54 27.05
CA PRO A 474 2.98 16.85 26.54
C PRO A 474 2.07 16.72 25.32
N GLY A 475 0.97 17.48 25.29
CA GLY A 475 -0.03 17.42 24.20
C GLY A 475 -1.10 16.33 24.34
N TYR A 476 -1.04 15.48 25.38
CA TYR A 476 -1.98 14.39 25.62
C TYR A 476 -2.64 14.49 27.02
N GLU A 477 -3.76 13.81 27.21
CA GLU A 477 -4.39 13.65 28.53
C GLU A 477 -3.68 12.54 29.35
N PRO A 478 -3.36 12.78 30.64
CA PRO A 478 -2.70 11.78 31.47
C PRO A 478 -3.65 10.62 31.81
N VAL A 479 -3.13 9.39 31.83
CA VAL A 479 -3.87 8.19 32.22
C VAL A 479 -3.37 7.69 33.56
N GLU A 480 -4.28 7.36 34.47
CA GLU A 480 -3.96 6.85 35.80
C GLU A 480 -4.77 5.56 36.10
N THR A 481 -4.11 4.54 36.65
CA THR A 481 -4.72 3.22 36.89
C THR A 481 -4.13 2.56 38.12
N ARG A 482 -4.96 1.90 38.92
CA ARG A 482 -4.53 1.06 40.05
C ARG A 482 -4.34 -0.38 39.63
N ILE A 483 -3.27 -1.01 40.09
CA ILE A 483 -2.91 -2.39 39.77
C ILE A 483 -2.48 -3.15 41.02
N THR A 484 -2.59 -4.47 40.95
CA THR A 484 -2.12 -5.41 41.99
C THR A 484 -1.10 -6.36 41.37
N LEU A 485 0.03 -6.57 42.05
CA LEU A 485 1.10 -7.45 41.61
C LEU A 485 1.16 -8.71 42.47
N GLU A 486 1.10 -9.87 41.83
CA GLU A 486 1.21 -11.18 42.47
C GLU A 486 2.68 -11.58 42.69
N PRO A 487 3.01 -12.32 43.77
CA PRO A 487 4.36 -12.83 44.03
C PRO A 487 4.96 -13.58 42.83
N GLY A 488 6.17 -13.18 42.41
CA GLY A 488 6.89 -13.75 41.25
C GLY A 488 6.21 -13.55 39.89
N GLY A 489 5.05 -12.90 39.85
CA GLY A 489 4.28 -12.65 38.65
C GLY A 489 4.88 -11.54 37.79
N LYS A 490 4.63 -11.61 36.48
CA LYS A 490 4.88 -10.52 35.55
C LYS A 490 3.55 -9.93 35.11
N ARG A 491 3.37 -8.62 35.29
CA ARG A 491 2.20 -7.87 34.83
C ARG A 491 2.64 -6.82 33.83
N THR A 492 2.02 -6.83 32.66
CA THR A 492 2.17 -5.76 31.68
C THR A 492 0.87 -4.98 31.63
N ILE A 493 0.95 -3.66 31.77
CA ILE A 493 -0.18 -2.76 31.54
C ILE A 493 0.12 -1.84 30.38
N ARG A 494 -0.92 -1.45 29.65
CA ARG A 494 -0.80 -0.54 28.53
C ARG A 494 -1.53 0.76 28.82
N ALA A 495 -0.85 1.89 28.65
CA ALA A 495 -1.41 3.22 28.81
C ALA A 495 -1.65 3.87 27.44
N GLU A 496 -2.93 4.03 27.09
CA GLU A 496 -3.41 4.66 25.85
C GLU A 496 -3.62 6.16 26.08
N LEU A 497 -2.70 7.00 25.59
CA LEU A 497 -2.78 8.45 25.75
C LEU A 497 -3.67 9.09 24.67
N ILE A 498 -4.64 9.91 25.08
CA ILE A 498 -5.58 10.60 24.16
C ILE A 498 -5.01 11.97 23.77
N PRO A 499 -4.87 12.31 22.48
CA PRO A 499 -4.35 13.61 22.05
C PRO A 499 -5.31 14.75 22.37
N LYS A 500 -4.76 15.87 22.85
CA LYS A 500 -5.52 17.11 23.08
C LYS A 500 -5.83 17.77 21.75
N LYS A 501 -6.98 18.43 21.65
CA LYS A 501 -7.36 19.23 20.46
C LYS A 501 -6.45 20.45 20.33
N ALA A 502 -6.04 20.75 19.09
CA ALA A 502 -5.29 21.94 18.74
C ALA A 502 -6.20 23.18 18.70
N LYS A 503 -5.59 24.36 18.84
CA LYS A 503 -6.24 25.66 18.76
C LYS A 503 -5.57 26.49 17.67
N LEU A 504 -6.31 26.80 16.61
CA LEU A 504 -5.86 27.66 15.52
C LEU A 504 -6.54 29.02 15.60
N VAL A 505 -5.75 30.10 15.59
CA VAL A 505 -6.25 31.48 15.47
C VAL A 505 -5.87 31.99 14.09
N ILE A 506 -6.86 32.31 13.26
CA ILE A 506 -6.63 32.88 11.92
C ILE A 506 -6.84 34.38 12.00
N ARG A 507 -5.80 35.16 11.68
CA ARG A 507 -5.82 36.62 11.70
C ARG A 507 -5.44 37.21 10.36
N SER A 508 -5.99 38.36 10.08
CA SER A 508 -5.60 39.21 8.97
C SER A 508 -5.56 40.67 9.42
N ARG A 509 -4.97 41.54 8.59
CA ARG A 509 -5.00 42.99 8.79
C ARG A 509 -6.26 43.64 8.22
N GLN A 510 -7.05 42.90 7.46
CA GLN A 510 -8.26 43.41 6.84
C GLN A 510 -9.47 43.19 7.76
N GLU A 511 -10.41 44.15 7.76
CA GLU A 511 -11.68 43.99 8.46
C GLU A 511 -12.68 43.21 7.59
N ASN A 512 -13.53 42.38 8.21
CA ASN A 512 -14.60 41.63 7.55
C ASN A 512 -14.14 40.69 6.41
N ASP A 513 -12.92 40.18 6.47
CA ASP A 513 -12.50 39.08 5.60
C ASP A 513 -12.98 37.73 6.15
N MET A 514 -13.18 36.78 5.26
CA MET A 514 -13.80 35.48 5.57
C MET A 514 -12.74 34.37 5.56
N ALA A 515 -12.74 33.54 6.60
CA ALA A 515 -11.84 32.39 6.70
C ALA A 515 -12.57 31.08 6.36
N TYR A 516 -11.83 30.18 5.75
CA TYR A 516 -12.25 28.84 5.36
C TYR A 516 -11.21 27.83 5.86
N ILE A 517 -11.65 26.70 6.38
CA ILE A 517 -10.81 25.56 6.78
C ILE A 517 -11.29 24.34 6.00
N ASN A 518 -10.41 23.78 5.16
CA ASN A 518 -10.74 22.71 4.21
C ASN A 518 -12.00 23.07 3.38
N ASP A 519 -11.99 24.28 2.80
CA ASP A 519 -13.08 24.91 2.03
C ASP A 519 -14.39 25.15 2.77
N LYS A 520 -14.48 24.78 4.04
CA LYS A 520 -15.64 25.09 4.87
C LYS A 520 -15.47 26.47 5.50
N GLU A 521 -16.43 27.35 5.23
CA GLU A 521 -16.49 28.67 5.86
C GLU A 521 -16.55 28.53 7.39
N VAL A 522 -15.66 29.23 8.10
CA VAL A 522 -15.60 29.24 9.57
C VAL A 522 -15.90 30.61 10.18
N GLY A 523 -16.24 31.60 9.36
CA GLY A 523 -16.55 32.96 9.76
C GLY A 523 -15.38 33.92 9.58
N PRO A 524 -15.53 35.18 10.04
CA PRO A 524 -14.52 36.21 9.81
C PRO A 524 -13.22 35.94 10.58
N THR A 525 -12.09 36.43 10.05
CA THR A 525 -10.80 36.30 10.78
C THR A 525 -10.85 37.06 12.12
N GLY A 526 -10.11 36.58 13.13
CA GLY A 526 -10.22 37.15 14.46
C GLY A 526 -9.35 36.49 15.52
N ARG A 527 -9.60 36.82 16.79
CA ARG A 527 -8.85 36.28 17.94
C ARG A 527 -9.44 35.00 18.52
N LYS A 528 -10.61 34.59 18.05
CA LYS A 528 -11.29 33.40 18.57
C LYS A 528 -10.58 32.15 18.02
N PRO A 529 -10.13 31.22 18.88
CA PRO A 529 -9.50 30.00 18.41
C PRO A 529 -10.53 29.01 17.85
N HIS A 530 -10.18 28.38 16.75
CA HIS A 530 -10.84 27.21 16.19
C HIS A 530 -10.25 25.96 16.84
N ILE A 531 -11.11 25.13 17.42
CA ILE A 531 -10.70 23.89 18.10
C ILE A 531 -10.73 22.75 17.10
N LEU A 532 -9.55 22.25 16.74
CA LEU A 532 -9.34 21.29 15.66
C LEU A 532 -8.70 20.02 16.19
N ALA A 533 -8.85 18.91 15.46
CA ALA A 533 -8.00 17.76 15.71
C ALA A 533 -6.56 18.09 15.30
N HIS A 534 -5.58 17.28 15.72
CA HIS A 534 -4.27 17.32 15.07
C HIS A 534 -4.40 16.89 13.59
N GLY A 535 -3.49 17.32 12.73
CA GLY A 535 -3.46 16.94 11.32
C GLY A 535 -3.32 18.11 10.36
N GLU A 536 -3.49 17.83 9.07
CA GLU A 536 -3.33 18.80 7.98
C GLU A 536 -4.64 19.55 7.69
N TYR A 537 -4.52 20.85 7.45
CA TYR A 537 -5.61 21.75 7.13
C TYR A 537 -5.23 22.75 6.04
N THR A 538 -6.11 22.96 5.07
CA THR A 538 -6.03 24.07 4.13
C THR A 538 -6.77 25.27 4.71
N ILE A 539 -6.08 26.39 4.86
CA ILE A 539 -6.63 27.64 5.36
C ILE A 539 -6.71 28.62 4.22
N ARG A 540 -7.93 29.05 3.88
CA ARG A 540 -8.17 30.09 2.87
C ARG A 540 -8.79 31.31 3.53
N VAL A 541 -8.33 32.50 3.18
CA VAL A 541 -8.87 33.78 3.64
C VAL A 541 -9.21 34.62 2.42
N GLU A 542 -10.44 35.12 2.37
CA GLU A 542 -10.96 35.87 1.24
C GLU A 542 -11.49 37.24 1.65
N LYS A 543 -11.29 38.21 0.77
CA LYS A 543 -11.87 39.54 0.88
C LYS A 543 -12.07 40.13 -0.50
N GLU A 544 -13.21 40.77 -0.72
CA GLU A 544 -13.46 41.53 -1.94
C GLU A 544 -12.36 42.57 -2.18
N GLY A 545 -11.82 42.60 -3.41
CA GLY A 545 -10.71 43.47 -3.80
C GLY A 545 -9.31 42.92 -3.49
N PHE A 546 -9.19 41.73 -2.89
CA PHE A 546 -7.92 41.10 -2.55
C PHE A 546 -7.83 39.70 -3.17
N ALA A 547 -6.61 39.30 -3.54
CA ALA A 547 -6.36 37.93 -3.96
C ALA A 547 -6.58 37.00 -2.76
N PRO A 548 -7.24 35.84 -2.94
CA PRO A 548 -7.42 34.90 -1.86
C PRO A 548 -6.06 34.49 -1.31
N PHE A 549 -5.93 34.53 0.02
CA PHE A 549 -4.78 33.94 0.71
C PHE A 549 -5.11 32.47 0.95
N GLU A 550 -4.19 31.57 0.63
CA GLU A 550 -4.34 30.15 0.93
C GLU A 550 -3.02 29.59 1.46
N GLU A 551 -3.09 28.80 2.54
CA GLU A 551 -1.93 28.16 3.16
C GLU A 551 -2.31 26.78 3.72
N TRP A 552 -1.43 25.81 3.55
CA TRP A 552 -1.56 24.47 4.14
C TRP A 552 -0.79 24.43 5.46
N ILE A 553 -1.43 23.95 6.52
CA ILE A 553 -0.85 23.86 7.86
C ILE A 553 -1.02 22.47 8.46
N SER A 554 0.02 22.02 9.15
CA SER A 554 -0.05 20.88 10.08
C SER A 554 -0.23 21.38 11.51
N LEU A 555 -1.11 20.76 12.28
CA LEU A 555 -1.33 21.03 13.71
C LEU A 555 -0.98 19.80 14.55
N ALA A 556 -0.11 19.97 15.54
CA ALA A 556 0.26 18.93 16.50
C ALA A 556 -0.77 18.82 17.66
N PRO A 557 -0.80 17.69 18.40
CA PRO A 557 -1.65 17.51 19.58
C PRO A 557 -1.53 18.65 20.59
N GLY A 558 -2.65 19.29 20.92
CA GLY A 558 -2.72 20.40 21.88
C GLY A 558 -2.03 21.69 21.45
N GLU A 559 -1.54 21.79 20.21
CA GLU A 559 -0.83 22.97 19.70
C GLU A 559 -1.72 24.21 19.77
N GLN A 560 -1.11 25.38 20.04
CA GLN A 560 -1.75 26.67 19.86
C GLN A 560 -1.00 27.44 18.76
N ARG A 561 -1.64 27.61 17.60
CA ARG A 561 -1.06 28.25 16.41
C ARG A 561 -1.82 29.52 16.05
N GLU A 562 -1.09 30.60 15.76
CA GLU A 562 -1.64 31.82 15.16
C GLU A 562 -1.16 31.92 13.71
N LEU A 563 -2.09 31.90 12.76
CA LEU A 563 -1.82 32.12 11.34
C LEU A 563 -2.17 33.55 10.97
N ARG A 564 -1.23 34.26 10.33
CA ARG A 564 -1.44 35.64 9.86
C ARG A 564 -1.54 35.70 8.35
N ALA A 565 -2.77 35.65 7.84
CA ALA A 565 -3.07 35.80 6.43
C ALA A 565 -2.68 37.21 5.94
N LYS A 566 -1.83 37.26 4.92
CA LYS A 566 -1.45 38.51 4.24
C LYS A 566 -2.18 38.55 2.89
N LEU A 567 -3.29 39.29 2.88
CA LEU A 567 -4.06 39.56 1.66
C LEU A 567 -3.35 40.62 0.82
N GLU A 568 -3.12 40.31 -0.45
CA GLU A 568 -2.55 41.24 -1.43
C GLU A 568 -3.71 41.89 -2.20
N PRO A 569 -3.75 43.23 -2.29
CA PRO A 569 -4.74 43.90 -3.11
C PRO A 569 -4.63 43.40 -4.55
N ILE A 570 -5.75 43.02 -5.15
CA ILE A 570 -5.77 42.80 -6.60
C ILE A 570 -5.59 44.20 -7.19
N PRO A 571 -4.58 44.43 -8.05
CA PRO A 571 -4.46 45.70 -8.75
C PRO A 571 -5.81 46.01 -9.43
N GLU A 572 -6.39 47.18 -9.20
CA GLU A 572 -7.63 47.58 -9.86
C GLU A 572 -7.36 47.74 -11.36
N PHE A 573 -7.44 46.66 -12.13
CA PHE A 573 -7.36 46.66 -13.61
C PHE A 573 -8.58 47.34 -14.28
N GLY A 574 -9.35 48.13 -13.53
CA GLY A 574 -10.68 48.59 -13.88
C GLY A 574 -11.70 47.45 -14.03
N SER A 575 -12.96 47.79 -14.30
CA SER A 575 -14.05 46.83 -14.53
C SER A 575 -13.87 45.95 -15.79
N ARG A 576 -12.79 46.17 -16.56
CA ARG A 576 -12.52 45.58 -17.87
C ARG A 576 -11.98 44.15 -17.79
N TYR A 577 -11.13 43.83 -16.82
CA TYR A 577 -10.43 42.54 -16.73
C TYR A 577 -10.79 41.76 -15.45
N LYS A 578 -12.09 41.50 -15.25
CA LYS A 578 -12.57 40.65 -14.13
C LYS A 578 -12.43 39.16 -14.48
N PRO A 579 -11.97 38.29 -13.56
CA PRO A 579 -11.97 36.84 -13.77
C PRO A 579 -13.32 36.32 -14.28
N GLY A 580 -13.28 35.36 -15.20
CA GLY A 580 -14.47 34.81 -15.87
C GLY A 580 -15.10 35.72 -16.93
N ARG A 581 -14.54 36.92 -17.22
CA ARG A 581 -14.94 37.73 -18.38
C ARG A 581 -14.01 37.54 -19.56
N SER A 582 -14.58 37.43 -20.76
CA SER A 582 -13.81 37.34 -21.99
C SER A 582 -13.74 38.68 -22.72
N PHE A 583 -12.67 38.90 -23.48
CA PHE A 583 -12.48 40.10 -24.29
C PHE A 583 -11.64 39.80 -25.54
N ARG A 584 -11.54 40.79 -26.43
CA ARG A 584 -10.64 40.78 -27.60
C ARG A 584 -9.92 42.12 -27.65
N ASP A 585 -8.62 42.11 -27.88
CA ASP A 585 -7.90 43.34 -28.19
C ASP A 585 -8.13 43.76 -29.64
N LYS A 586 -7.93 45.04 -29.92
CA LYS A 586 -8.00 45.60 -31.27
C LYS A 586 -6.58 45.60 -31.86
N LEU A 587 -6.45 45.10 -33.08
CA LEU A 587 -5.19 45.09 -33.81
C LEU A 587 -4.98 46.39 -34.60
N GLN A 588 -3.79 46.62 -35.16
CA GLN A 588 -3.44 47.86 -35.87
C GLN A 588 -4.37 48.15 -37.07
N ASP A 589 -4.82 47.10 -37.77
CA ASP A 589 -5.79 47.19 -38.87
C ASP A 589 -7.25 47.40 -38.40
N GLY A 590 -7.46 47.44 -37.08
CA GLY A 590 -8.75 47.64 -36.44
C GLY A 590 -9.61 46.37 -36.29
N SER A 591 -9.15 45.24 -36.81
CA SER A 591 -9.78 43.94 -36.59
C SER A 591 -9.61 43.46 -35.14
N PRO A 592 -10.45 42.54 -34.67
CA PRO A 592 -10.26 41.93 -33.37
C PRO A 592 -9.11 40.90 -33.39
N GLY A 593 -8.36 40.84 -32.29
CA GLY A 593 -7.46 39.74 -31.96
C GLY A 593 -8.20 38.50 -31.42
N PRO A 594 -7.44 37.50 -30.93
CA PRO A 594 -8.02 36.30 -30.36
C PRO A 594 -8.85 36.60 -29.11
N ARG A 595 -9.86 35.75 -28.86
CA ARG A 595 -10.71 35.87 -27.67
C ARG A 595 -9.93 35.36 -26.46
N MET A 596 -9.80 36.21 -25.45
CA MET A 596 -9.06 35.92 -24.23
C MET A 596 -10.00 35.81 -23.03
N MET A 597 -9.76 34.85 -22.16
CA MET A 597 -10.46 34.60 -20.91
C MET A 597 -9.62 35.08 -19.73
N VAL A 598 -10.16 35.91 -18.84
CA VAL A 598 -9.42 36.30 -17.63
C VAL A 598 -9.45 35.15 -16.62
N ILE A 599 -8.27 34.61 -16.34
CA ILE A 599 -8.01 33.55 -15.36
C ILE A 599 -7.62 34.20 -14.04
N PRO A 600 -8.21 33.80 -12.89
CA PRO A 600 -7.91 34.42 -11.60
C PRO A 600 -6.48 34.11 -11.12
N ALA A 601 -5.94 34.95 -10.25
CA ALA A 601 -4.83 34.55 -9.38
C ALA A 601 -5.30 33.45 -8.43
N GLY A 602 -4.40 32.56 -8.03
CA GLY A 602 -4.74 31.47 -7.12
C GLY A 602 -3.56 30.55 -6.83
N MET A 603 -3.86 29.42 -6.22
CA MET A 603 -2.90 28.37 -5.92
C MET A 603 -3.48 27.03 -6.34
N PHE A 604 -2.61 26.10 -6.71
CA PHE A 604 -3.02 24.73 -7.01
C PHE A 604 -1.88 23.75 -6.74
N ARG A 605 -2.25 22.47 -6.80
CA ARG A 605 -1.33 21.36 -6.68
C ARG A 605 -0.99 20.85 -8.08
N MET A 606 0.26 21.04 -8.50
CA MET A 606 0.78 20.72 -9.82
C MET A 606 1.38 19.32 -9.84
N GLY A 607 1.16 18.59 -10.93
CA GLY A 607 1.59 17.21 -11.11
C GLY A 607 0.59 16.16 -10.65
N SER A 608 0.94 14.89 -10.79
CA SER A 608 0.08 13.74 -10.45
C SER A 608 0.54 13.04 -9.16
N PRO A 609 -0.39 12.59 -8.30
CA PRO A 609 -0.03 11.81 -7.12
C PRO A 609 0.46 10.40 -7.52
N PRO A 610 1.29 9.73 -6.71
CA PRO A 610 1.90 8.43 -7.05
C PRO A 610 0.91 7.33 -7.48
N GLU A 611 -0.30 7.37 -6.96
CA GLU A 611 -1.38 6.42 -7.21
C GLU A 611 -2.25 6.74 -8.44
N GLU A 612 -2.03 7.86 -9.14
CA GLU A 612 -2.80 8.22 -10.33
C GLU A 612 -2.53 7.22 -11.47
N ARG A 613 -3.59 6.61 -12.00
CA ARG A 613 -3.51 5.60 -13.07
C ARG A 613 -2.90 6.22 -14.33
N ASN A 614 -2.03 5.45 -15.00
CA ASN A 614 -1.36 5.83 -16.25
C ASN A 614 -0.50 7.11 -16.15
N ARG A 615 -0.10 7.52 -14.95
CA ARG A 615 0.86 8.62 -14.76
C ARG A 615 2.25 8.25 -15.27
N ASP A 616 2.94 9.24 -15.79
CA ASP A 616 4.36 9.17 -16.08
C ASP A 616 5.18 9.71 -14.87
N ALA A 617 6.46 9.30 -14.78
CA ALA A 617 7.30 9.61 -13.63
C ALA A 617 7.68 11.11 -13.55
N ASP A 618 7.80 11.74 -14.72
CA ASP A 618 8.12 13.15 -14.97
C ASP A 618 7.03 14.15 -14.53
N GLU A 619 5.86 13.64 -14.14
CA GLU A 619 4.74 14.40 -13.60
C GLU A 619 4.81 14.57 -12.08
N GLY A 620 5.84 14.04 -11.42
CA GLY A 620 6.06 14.16 -9.97
C GLY A 620 7.42 14.76 -9.62
N PRO A 621 7.70 15.03 -8.34
CA PRO A 621 6.76 14.97 -7.23
C PRO A 621 5.69 16.05 -7.35
N GLN A 622 4.50 15.72 -6.86
CA GLN A 622 3.42 16.69 -6.80
C GLN A 622 3.77 17.82 -5.84
N HIS A 623 3.66 19.07 -6.27
CA HIS A 623 4.10 20.24 -5.50
C HIS A 623 3.10 21.40 -5.61
N GLN A 624 3.28 22.43 -4.77
CA GLN A 624 2.37 23.57 -4.70
C GLN A 624 2.88 24.72 -5.56
N VAL A 625 1.99 25.29 -6.37
CA VAL A 625 2.30 26.44 -7.22
C VAL A 625 1.29 27.55 -6.98
N ARG A 626 1.80 28.78 -6.83
CA ARG A 626 1.03 30.02 -6.72
C ARG A 626 1.07 30.76 -8.05
N ILE A 627 -0.09 31.09 -8.58
CA ILE A 627 -0.28 32.05 -9.67
C ILE A 627 -0.56 33.42 -9.02
N PRO A 628 0.44 34.31 -8.94
CA PRO A 628 0.36 35.50 -8.09
C PRO A 628 -0.57 36.59 -8.64
N ARG A 629 -0.89 36.55 -9.94
CA ARG A 629 -1.68 37.57 -10.62
C ARG A 629 -2.61 36.93 -11.63
N SER A 630 -3.79 37.52 -11.80
CA SER A 630 -4.65 37.18 -12.90
C SER A 630 -3.94 37.43 -14.23
N PHE A 631 -4.14 36.53 -15.18
CA PHE A 631 -3.69 36.65 -16.55
C PHE A 631 -4.86 36.38 -17.48
N ALA A 632 -4.70 36.59 -18.79
CA ALA A 632 -5.71 36.17 -19.74
C ALA A 632 -5.18 35.07 -20.65
N MET A 633 -5.93 33.99 -20.83
CA MET A 633 -5.56 32.86 -21.70
C MET A 633 -6.50 32.81 -22.91
N GLY A 634 -6.01 32.39 -24.06
CA GLY A 634 -6.83 32.15 -25.25
C GLY A 634 -7.98 31.21 -24.89
N VAL A 635 -9.21 31.60 -25.25
CA VAL A 635 -10.40 30.78 -24.97
C VAL A 635 -10.32 29.43 -25.68
N THR A 636 -9.57 29.36 -26.79
CA THR A 636 -9.28 28.18 -27.60
C THR A 636 -7.81 28.22 -28.02
N GLU A 637 -7.33 27.18 -28.70
CA GLU A 637 -6.09 27.18 -29.46
C GLU A 637 -6.11 28.26 -30.55
N VAL A 638 -4.91 28.64 -31.03
CA VAL A 638 -4.76 29.52 -32.19
C VAL A 638 -5.24 28.78 -33.44
N THR A 639 -6.12 29.42 -34.20
CA THR A 639 -6.72 28.82 -35.39
C THR A 639 -5.89 29.04 -36.65
N PHE A 640 -6.16 28.26 -37.71
CA PHE A 640 -5.61 28.54 -39.04
C PHE A 640 -6.02 29.94 -39.55
N GLU A 641 -7.25 30.40 -39.29
CA GLU A 641 -7.69 31.76 -39.65
C GLU A 641 -6.80 32.83 -38.99
N ASP A 642 -6.48 32.64 -37.71
CA ASP A 642 -5.61 33.56 -36.98
C ASP A 642 -4.15 33.49 -37.46
N TYR A 643 -3.65 32.28 -37.73
CA TYR A 643 -2.27 32.05 -38.13
C TYR A 643 -2.00 32.46 -39.59
N ASP A 644 -2.96 32.29 -40.50
CA ASP A 644 -2.85 32.69 -41.91
C ASP A 644 -2.74 34.22 -42.05
N ARG A 645 -3.35 34.97 -41.13
CA ARG A 645 -3.15 36.42 -41.06
C ARG A 645 -1.71 36.78 -40.69
N PHE A 646 -1.11 36.02 -39.78
CA PHE A 646 0.29 36.21 -39.40
C PHE A 646 1.24 35.89 -40.56
N THR A 647 1.04 34.77 -41.27
CA THR A 647 1.88 34.40 -42.41
C THR A 647 1.74 35.41 -43.54
N ALA A 648 0.52 35.84 -43.87
CA ALA A 648 0.27 36.88 -44.87
C ALA A 648 0.93 38.22 -44.51
N ALA A 649 0.87 38.62 -43.23
CA ALA A 649 1.47 39.88 -42.76
C ALA A 649 3.00 39.86 -42.69
N THR A 650 3.61 38.68 -42.52
CA THR A 650 5.07 38.54 -42.31
C THR A 650 5.82 37.93 -43.50
N GLY A 651 5.11 37.43 -44.50
CA GLY A 651 5.68 36.71 -45.63
C GLY A 651 6.23 35.32 -45.28
N ARG A 652 5.82 34.77 -44.13
CA ARG A 652 6.16 33.38 -43.73
C ARG A 652 5.34 32.38 -44.53
N GLU A 653 5.86 31.16 -44.62
CA GLU A 653 5.17 30.05 -45.28
C GLU A 653 3.89 29.68 -44.52
N LEU A 654 2.84 29.34 -45.29
CA LEU A 654 1.60 28.82 -44.74
C LEU A 654 1.86 27.45 -44.11
N SER A 655 1.23 27.19 -42.96
CA SER A 655 1.27 25.84 -42.39
C SER A 655 0.36 24.91 -43.21
N ASP A 656 0.86 23.70 -43.47
CA ASP A 656 0.13 22.63 -44.17
C ASP A 656 -1.01 22.10 -43.29
N ASP A 657 -2.23 22.13 -43.82
CA ASP A 657 -3.45 21.63 -43.18
C ASP A 657 -3.78 20.18 -43.55
N HIS A 658 -2.96 19.52 -44.36
CA HIS A 658 -3.13 18.11 -44.75
C HIS A 658 -4.51 17.78 -45.36
N ASP A 659 -5.16 18.76 -45.98
CA ASP A 659 -6.53 18.68 -46.47
C ASP A 659 -7.57 18.32 -45.38
N TRP A 660 -7.24 18.47 -44.09
CA TRP A 660 -8.15 18.25 -42.95
C TRP A 660 -9.10 19.41 -42.74
N GLY A 661 -8.72 20.59 -43.24
CA GLY A 661 -9.51 21.81 -43.24
C GLY A 661 -8.81 22.96 -42.51
N ARG A 662 -9.15 24.18 -42.91
CA ARG A 662 -8.57 25.44 -42.38
C ARG A 662 -9.61 26.24 -41.59
N GLY A 663 -9.38 27.54 -41.45
CA GLY A 663 -10.31 28.45 -40.80
C GLY A 663 -10.31 28.24 -39.29
N ARG A 664 -11.40 27.74 -38.74
CA ARG A 664 -11.59 27.57 -37.29
C ARG A 664 -10.94 26.32 -36.69
N GLN A 665 -10.26 25.49 -37.48
CA GLN A 665 -9.45 24.41 -36.93
C GLN A 665 -8.18 24.96 -36.24
N PRO A 666 -7.66 24.28 -35.21
CA PRO A 666 -6.40 24.67 -34.59
C PRO A 666 -5.28 24.62 -35.64
N VAL A 667 -4.34 25.56 -35.58
CA VAL A 667 -3.15 25.48 -36.42
C VAL A 667 -2.28 24.31 -35.98
N ILE A 668 -1.88 23.47 -36.93
CA ILE A 668 -0.97 22.33 -36.75
C ILE A 668 0.33 22.56 -37.52
N ASN A 669 1.30 21.66 -37.37
CA ASN A 669 2.62 21.76 -38.02
C ASN A 669 3.41 23.03 -37.68
N VAL A 670 3.25 23.53 -36.46
CA VAL A 670 3.95 24.72 -35.97
C VAL A 670 5.03 24.36 -34.97
N SER A 671 6.25 24.86 -35.20
CA SER A 671 7.34 24.69 -34.24
C SER A 671 7.16 25.62 -33.04
N TRP A 672 7.86 25.35 -31.94
CA TRP A 672 7.87 26.27 -30.80
C TRP A 672 8.33 27.67 -31.21
N SER A 673 9.32 27.75 -32.10
CA SER A 673 9.84 29.02 -32.61
C SER A 673 8.83 29.79 -33.46
N ASP A 674 7.97 29.09 -34.20
CA ASP A 674 6.88 29.68 -34.98
C ASP A 674 5.78 30.22 -34.06
N ALA A 675 5.41 29.46 -33.03
CA ALA A 675 4.44 29.88 -32.01
C ALA A 675 4.91 31.14 -31.26
N VAL A 676 6.19 31.21 -30.88
CA VAL A 676 6.80 32.40 -30.29
C VAL A 676 6.83 33.58 -31.26
N ALA A 677 7.11 33.34 -32.55
CA ALA A 677 7.08 34.39 -33.57
C ALA A 677 5.66 34.95 -33.76
N TYR A 678 4.64 34.10 -33.76
CA TYR A 678 3.23 34.50 -33.78
C TYR A 678 2.89 35.37 -32.55
N ALA A 679 3.24 34.93 -31.34
CA ALA A 679 3.04 35.70 -30.11
C ALA A 679 3.69 37.10 -30.16
N LYS A 680 4.93 37.18 -30.66
CA LYS A 680 5.63 38.46 -30.83
C LYS A 680 4.95 39.37 -31.85
N TRP A 681 4.52 38.82 -32.98
CA TRP A 681 3.77 39.58 -33.98
C TRP A 681 2.44 40.09 -33.42
N LEU A 682 1.67 39.24 -32.75
CA LEU A 682 0.39 39.62 -32.15
C LEU A 682 0.59 40.70 -31.07
N SER A 683 1.69 40.62 -30.31
CA SER A 683 2.07 41.66 -29.35
C SER A 683 2.30 43.01 -30.03
N ALA A 684 3.03 43.02 -31.15
CA ALA A 684 3.25 44.23 -31.94
C ALA A 684 1.94 44.77 -32.55
N GLN A 685 1.04 43.89 -32.99
CA GLN A 685 -0.25 44.27 -33.58
C GLN A 685 -1.24 44.84 -32.56
N SER A 686 -1.23 44.36 -31.33
CA SER A 686 -2.17 44.79 -30.28
C SER A 686 -1.61 45.87 -29.35
N GLY A 687 -0.29 46.04 -29.32
CA GLY A 687 0.41 46.83 -28.29
C GLY A 687 0.34 46.20 -26.90
N GLN A 688 -0.12 44.94 -26.79
CA GLN A 688 -0.22 44.18 -25.56
C GLN A 688 0.84 43.08 -25.54
N GLU A 689 1.08 42.48 -24.38
CA GLU A 689 2.11 41.45 -24.24
C GLU A 689 1.47 40.06 -24.33
N TYR A 690 1.67 39.40 -25.48
CA TYR A 690 1.27 38.02 -25.76
C TYR A 690 2.48 37.09 -25.74
N ARG A 691 2.31 35.91 -25.15
CA ARG A 691 3.33 34.87 -25.02
C ARG A 691 2.69 33.48 -24.94
N LEU A 692 3.51 32.43 -24.99
CA LEU A 692 3.07 31.09 -24.62
C LEU A 692 2.77 31.03 -23.11
N PRO A 693 1.83 30.17 -22.67
CA PRO A 693 1.63 29.91 -21.25
C PRO A 693 2.90 29.32 -20.63
N THR A 694 3.16 29.62 -19.36
CA THR A 694 4.07 28.77 -18.60
C THR A 694 3.41 27.42 -18.37
N GLU A 695 4.20 26.41 -18.13
CA GLU A 695 3.71 25.07 -17.84
C GLU A 695 2.76 25.06 -16.63
N ALA A 696 3.11 25.81 -15.58
CA ALA A 696 2.28 26.01 -14.40
C ALA A 696 0.97 26.74 -14.71
N GLU A 697 1.00 27.80 -15.52
CA GLU A 697 -0.22 28.52 -15.92
C GLU A 697 -1.15 27.63 -16.75
N TRP A 698 -0.58 26.79 -17.61
CA TRP A 698 -1.34 25.84 -18.42
C TRP A 698 -2.06 24.83 -17.55
N GLU A 699 -1.35 24.15 -16.63
CA GLU A 699 -1.97 23.13 -15.78
C GLU A 699 -2.97 23.74 -14.80
N TYR A 700 -2.69 24.93 -14.25
CA TYR A 700 -3.63 25.68 -13.43
C TYR A 700 -4.94 25.94 -14.18
N ALA A 701 -4.82 26.42 -15.43
CA ALA A 701 -5.95 26.72 -16.28
C ALA A 701 -6.72 25.46 -16.71
N ALA A 702 -6.03 24.35 -16.96
CA ALA A 702 -6.63 23.05 -17.29
C ALA A 702 -7.45 22.48 -16.13
N ARG A 703 -6.89 22.51 -14.91
CA ARG A 703 -7.55 22.01 -13.70
C ARG A 703 -8.75 22.85 -13.31
N ALA A 704 -8.69 24.18 -13.49
CA ALA A 704 -9.78 25.11 -13.16
C ALA A 704 -10.39 24.90 -11.75
N GLY A 705 -9.54 24.55 -10.78
CA GLY A 705 -9.94 24.28 -9.39
C GLY A 705 -10.20 22.81 -9.05
N THR A 706 -10.19 21.89 -10.02
CA THR A 706 -10.30 20.45 -9.78
C THR A 706 -8.97 19.83 -9.36
N THR A 707 -9.05 18.74 -8.61
CA THR A 707 -7.89 17.90 -8.26
C THR A 707 -7.93 16.54 -8.97
N SER A 708 -8.85 16.37 -9.91
CA SER A 708 -9.00 15.14 -10.68
C SER A 708 -7.94 15.02 -11.78
N PRO A 709 -7.72 13.79 -12.32
CA PRO A 709 -6.80 13.59 -13.43
C PRO A 709 -7.22 14.35 -14.70
N TYR A 710 -8.52 14.44 -14.98
CA TYR A 710 -9.07 15.14 -16.14
C TYR A 710 -9.87 16.38 -15.72
N PRO A 711 -10.01 17.41 -16.59
CA PRO A 711 -10.84 18.59 -16.30
C PRO A 711 -12.31 18.26 -16.02
N TRP A 712 -12.82 17.14 -16.55
CA TRP A 712 -14.21 16.68 -16.36
C TRP A 712 -14.35 15.62 -15.25
N GLY A 713 -13.29 15.32 -14.48
CA GLY A 713 -13.34 14.38 -13.37
C GLY A 713 -12.39 13.18 -13.54
N THR A 714 -12.80 12.01 -13.05
CA THR A 714 -11.93 10.82 -12.94
C THR A 714 -12.17 9.76 -14.02
N ASN A 715 -13.17 9.94 -14.88
CA ASN A 715 -13.56 8.94 -15.88
C ASN A 715 -12.97 9.26 -17.26
N GLU A 716 -11.92 8.54 -17.64
CA GLU A 716 -11.28 8.59 -18.96
C GLU A 716 -12.26 8.26 -20.10
N THR A 717 -13.13 7.25 -19.91
CA THR A 717 -14.06 6.80 -20.95
C THR A 717 -15.11 7.84 -21.35
N SER A 718 -15.24 8.93 -20.59
CA SER A 718 -16.12 10.05 -20.94
C SER A 718 -15.47 11.07 -21.88
N ALA A 719 -14.20 10.89 -22.26
CA ALA A 719 -13.42 11.85 -23.02
C ALA A 719 -14.11 12.37 -24.30
N CYS A 720 -14.74 11.51 -25.11
CA CYS A 720 -15.41 11.95 -26.36
C CYS A 720 -16.53 13.00 -26.15
N ALA A 721 -17.05 13.16 -24.92
CA ALA A 721 -18.03 14.21 -24.61
C ALA A 721 -17.39 15.57 -24.27
N TYR A 722 -16.08 15.61 -24.04
CA TYR A 722 -15.35 16.77 -23.50
C TYR A 722 -14.11 17.16 -24.32
N ALA A 723 -13.61 16.28 -25.18
CA ALA A 723 -12.37 16.48 -25.92
C ALA A 723 -12.41 15.71 -27.25
N ASN A 724 -11.68 16.24 -28.24
CA ASN A 724 -11.30 15.49 -29.43
C ASN A 724 -10.10 14.59 -29.08
N SER A 725 -10.22 13.28 -29.23
CA SER A 725 -9.23 12.31 -28.77
C SER A 725 -9.12 11.13 -29.73
N TYR A 726 -8.11 10.29 -29.53
CA TYR A 726 -7.99 9.06 -30.31
C TYR A 726 -9.13 8.07 -29.97
N ASP A 727 -10.09 7.96 -30.88
CA ASP A 727 -11.36 7.26 -30.73
C ASP A 727 -11.62 6.29 -31.89
N VAL A 728 -12.84 5.76 -32.04
CA VAL A 728 -13.14 4.83 -33.14
C VAL A 728 -12.96 5.44 -34.53
N SER A 729 -13.29 6.72 -34.70
CA SER A 729 -13.18 7.43 -35.99
C SER A 729 -11.71 7.72 -36.33
N GLY A 730 -10.92 8.09 -35.32
CA GLY A 730 -9.48 8.26 -35.41
C GLY A 730 -8.75 6.93 -35.71
N GLU A 731 -9.16 5.83 -35.07
CA GLU A 731 -8.60 4.51 -35.33
C GLU A 731 -8.91 4.02 -36.74
N GLU A 732 -10.14 4.17 -37.21
CA GLU A 732 -10.54 3.83 -38.58
C GLU A 732 -9.75 4.60 -39.65
N THR A 733 -9.33 5.83 -39.33
CA THR A 733 -8.66 6.71 -40.30
C THR A 733 -7.14 6.61 -40.25
N HIS A 734 -6.56 6.48 -39.05
CA HIS A 734 -5.12 6.67 -38.84
C HIS A 734 -4.35 5.45 -38.34
N HIS A 735 -5.02 4.42 -37.82
CA HIS A 735 -4.43 3.12 -37.44
C HIS A 735 -3.10 3.24 -36.65
N LYS A 736 -3.07 4.03 -35.58
CA LYS A 736 -1.86 4.31 -34.78
C LYS A 736 -1.31 3.09 -34.06
N GLY A 737 -2.10 2.02 -33.89
CA GLY A 737 -1.65 0.76 -33.28
C GLY A 737 -1.61 0.77 -31.75
N TRP A 738 -2.32 1.71 -31.12
CA TRP A 738 -2.65 1.69 -29.68
C TRP A 738 -4.15 1.78 -29.47
N ASP A 739 -4.61 1.42 -28.27
CA ASP A 739 -6.03 1.39 -27.94
C ASP A 739 -6.69 2.76 -28.15
N SER A 740 -7.81 2.77 -28.87
CA SER A 740 -8.68 3.93 -29.02
C SER A 740 -9.80 3.91 -27.99
N LEU A 741 -10.43 5.06 -27.76
CA LEU A 741 -11.70 5.10 -27.06
C LEU A 741 -12.77 4.35 -27.87
N SER A 742 -13.68 3.68 -27.16
CA SER A 742 -14.80 2.95 -27.77
C SER A 742 -15.98 3.84 -28.18
N CYS A 743 -15.87 5.15 -27.96
CA CYS A 743 -16.82 6.17 -28.40
C CYS A 743 -16.37 6.83 -29.71
N ASP A 744 -17.27 7.63 -30.28
CA ASP A 744 -17.02 8.49 -31.43
C ASP A 744 -17.32 9.94 -31.00
N ASP A 745 -16.33 10.81 -31.10
CA ASP A 745 -16.37 12.24 -30.79
C ASP A 745 -16.79 13.10 -31.99
N GLY A 746 -17.00 12.47 -33.15
CA GLY A 746 -17.43 13.07 -34.40
C GLY A 746 -16.30 13.54 -35.32
N TRP A 747 -15.02 13.37 -34.94
CA TRP A 747 -13.88 13.90 -35.66
C TRP A 747 -12.70 12.92 -35.75
N ALA A 748 -12.49 12.36 -36.94
CA ALA A 748 -11.30 11.56 -37.20
C ALA A 748 -9.99 12.39 -37.20
N ASN A 749 -10.08 13.69 -37.51
CA ASN A 749 -8.98 14.66 -37.56
C ASN A 749 -9.18 15.78 -36.53
N THR A 750 -8.46 16.89 -36.64
CA THR A 750 -8.69 18.08 -35.82
C THR A 750 -10.12 18.59 -35.91
N ALA A 751 -10.70 18.94 -34.76
CA ALA A 751 -12.03 19.51 -34.66
C ALA A 751 -11.93 21.04 -34.73
N PRO A 752 -12.93 21.76 -35.29
CA PRO A 752 -13.02 23.19 -35.14
C PRO A 752 -13.01 23.59 -33.66
N VAL A 753 -12.23 24.60 -33.30
CA VAL A 753 -12.10 24.99 -31.89
C VAL A 753 -13.44 25.43 -31.29
N GLY A 754 -13.67 25.05 -30.03
CA GLY A 754 -14.89 25.28 -29.27
C GLY A 754 -15.99 24.27 -29.55
N SER A 755 -15.65 23.07 -30.02
CA SER A 755 -16.62 22.00 -30.31
C SER A 755 -17.14 21.29 -29.06
N TYR A 756 -16.35 21.27 -27.98
CA TYR A 756 -16.68 20.61 -26.71
C TYR A 756 -17.04 21.63 -25.62
N PRO A 757 -17.63 21.21 -24.48
CA PRO A 757 -17.88 22.11 -23.36
C PRO A 757 -16.61 22.75 -22.81
N ALA A 758 -16.72 24.00 -22.35
CA ALA A 758 -15.63 24.68 -21.66
C ALA A 758 -15.44 24.13 -20.23
N ASN A 759 -14.23 24.20 -19.68
CA ASN A 759 -14.00 23.94 -18.26
C ASN A 759 -14.54 25.08 -17.37
N ASP A 760 -14.40 24.95 -16.05
CA ASP A 760 -14.94 25.90 -15.07
C ASP A 760 -14.37 27.33 -15.17
N PHE A 761 -13.24 27.51 -15.86
CA PHE A 761 -12.69 28.84 -16.18
C PHE A 761 -13.19 29.40 -17.52
N GLY A 762 -13.95 28.64 -18.30
CA GLY A 762 -14.48 29.04 -19.60
C GLY A 762 -13.52 28.82 -20.77
N LEU A 763 -12.54 27.93 -20.60
CA LEU A 763 -11.59 27.53 -21.64
C LEU A 763 -12.08 26.28 -22.36
N PHE A 764 -11.99 26.30 -23.68
CA PHE A 764 -12.34 25.20 -24.57
C PHE A 764 -11.09 24.44 -24.98
N ASP A 765 -11.28 23.16 -25.29
CA ASP A 765 -10.28 22.29 -25.92
C ASP A 765 -8.94 22.27 -25.15
N ILE A 766 -8.98 22.46 -23.82
CA ILE A 766 -7.78 22.44 -22.97
C ILE A 766 -7.20 21.02 -22.81
N SER A 767 -7.99 20.01 -23.15
CA SER A 767 -7.56 18.62 -23.28
C SER A 767 -7.99 18.12 -24.66
N GLY A 768 -7.08 17.46 -25.37
CA GLY A 768 -7.32 16.88 -26.68
C GLY A 768 -7.13 17.86 -27.84
N ASN A 769 -7.66 17.50 -29.01
CA ASN A 769 -7.50 18.19 -30.29
C ASN A 769 -6.02 18.24 -30.73
N VAL A 770 -5.20 19.13 -30.16
CA VAL A 770 -3.77 19.22 -30.43
C VAL A 770 -2.97 19.42 -29.16
N TRP A 771 -1.75 18.88 -29.13
CA TRP A 771 -0.76 19.23 -28.11
C TRP A 771 -0.47 20.72 -28.17
N GLU A 772 -0.22 21.33 -27.02
CA GLU A 772 0.00 22.76 -26.93
C GLU A 772 1.38 23.11 -26.39
N TRP A 773 2.11 23.91 -27.16
CA TRP A 773 3.39 24.45 -26.72
C TRP A 773 3.29 25.33 -25.46
N THR A 774 4.18 25.08 -24.50
CA THR A 774 4.40 25.96 -23.35
C THR A 774 5.75 26.70 -23.47
N ALA A 775 5.99 27.68 -22.60
CA ALA A 775 7.22 28.46 -22.58
C ALA A 775 8.42 27.67 -22.02
N ASP A 776 8.18 26.61 -21.26
CA ASP A 776 9.14 25.97 -20.38
C ASP A 776 10.13 25.06 -21.13
N CYS A 777 11.35 24.98 -20.59
CA CYS A 777 12.35 24.04 -21.05
C CYS A 777 12.10 22.66 -20.42
N TRP A 778 12.50 21.59 -21.11
CA TRP A 778 12.29 20.24 -20.59
C TRP A 778 13.12 19.99 -19.31
N HIS A 779 12.48 19.32 -18.35
CA HIS A 779 13.09 18.77 -17.14
C HIS A 779 12.50 17.38 -16.89
N GLU A 780 13.35 16.45 -16.43
CA GLU A 780 13.02 15.02 -16.23
C GLU A 780 11.91 14.79 -15.20
N ASP A 781 11.76 15.68 -14.22
CA ASP A 781 10.74 15.62 -13.17
C ASP A 781 10.51 17.03 -12.57
N TYR A 782 9.69 17.15 -11.52
CA TYR A 782 9.41 18.40 -10.81
C TYR A 782 10.31 18.67 -9.59
N GLN A 783 11.43 17.96 -9.43
CA GLN A 783 12.36 18.28 -8.35
C GLN A 783 12.98 19.66 -8.57
N GLY A 784 12.63 20.61 -7.70
CA GLY A 784 13.10 21.99 -7.81
C GLY A 784 12.29 22.87 -8.77
N ALA A 785 11.11 22.42 -9.22
CA ALA A 785 10.24 23.21 -10.09
C ALA A 785 9.82 24.56 -9.44
N PRO A 786 9.64 25.63 -10.23
CA PRO A 786 9.17 26.92 -9.73
C PRO A 786 7.80 26.83 -9.05
N THR A 787 7.65 27.54 -7.94
CA THR A 787 6.40 27.54 -7.12
C THR A 787 5.58 28.81 -7.27
N ASP A 788 5.97 29.72 -8.16
CA ASP A 788 5.38 31.04 -8.35
C ASP A 788 4.78 31.27 -9.75
N GLY A 789 4.60 30.17 -10.51
CA GLY A 789 3.97 30.18 -11.82
C GLY A 789 4.87 30.69 -12.95
N THR A 790 6.13 31.00 -12.67
CA THR A 790 7.12 31.38 -13.69
C THR A 790 7.54 30.19 -14.55
N SER A 791 8.06 30.45 -15.76
CA SER A 791 8.57 29.41 -16.64
C SER A 791 9.87 28.83 -16.11
N TRP A 792 10.04 27.51 -16.21
CA TRP A 792 11.25 26.81 -15.82
C TRP A 792 12.30 26.83 -16.95
N GLY A 793 13.37 27.61 -16.73
CA GLY A 793 14.28 28.04 -17.79
C GLY A 793 15.60 27.27 -17.86
N LYS A 794 16.51 27.75 -18.71
CA LYS A 794 17.87 27.18 -18.87
C LYS A 794 18.72 27.45 -17.61
N GLU A 795 18.51 28.62 -17.02
CA GLU A 795 19.12 29.11 -15.80
C GLU A 795 18.86 28.18 -14.60
N ASP A 796 17.80 27.40 -14.65
CA ASP A 796 17.39 26.46 -13.61
C ASP A 796 17.80 25.00 -13.91
N GLY A 797 18.58 24.78 -14.98
CA GLY A 797 19.07 23.46 -15.39
C GLY A 797 18.32 22.79 -16.53
N GLY A 798 17.32 23.46 -17.12
CA GLY A 798 16.47 22.88 -18.17
C GLY A 798 17.14 22.72 -19.53
N ASP A 799 16.75 21.66 -20.25
CA ASP A 799 17.13 21.45 -21.64
C ASP A 799 16.19 22.20 -22.58
N CYS A 800 16.56 23.40 -23.00
CA CYS A 800 15.75 24.23 -23.89
C CYS A 800 15.82 23.86 -25.37
N THR A 801 16.60 22.83 -25.75
CA THR A 801 16.52 22.23 -27.09
C THR A 801 15.27 21.36 -27.23
N ARG A 802 14.71 20.95 -26.09
CA ARG A 802 13.42 20.28 -25.95
C ARG A 802 12.49 21.19 -25.13
N ARG A 803 11.19 21.08 -25.37
CA ARG A 803 10.16 21.95 -24.81
C ARG A 803 9.01 21.09 -24.34
N VAL A 804 8.29 21.59 -23.34
CA VAL A 804 7.10 20.91 -22.82
C VAL A 804 5.91 21.25 -23.71
N ALA A 805 5.20 20.21 -24.15
CA ALA A 805 3.84 20.31 -24.67
C ALA A 805 2.85 19.68 -23.68
N ARG A 806 1.62 20.22 -23.65
CA ARG A 806 0.55 19.83 -22.71
C ARG A 806 -0.78 19.58 -23.42
N GLY A 807 -1.69 18.84 -22.77
CA GLY A 807 -3.10 18.71 -23.20
C GLY A 807 -3.50 17.41 -23.89
N GLY A 808 -2.55 16.62 -24.39
CA GLY A 808 -2.88 15.50 -25.27
C GLY A 808 -3.25 15.98 -26.67
N SER A 809 -3.57 15.04 -27.56
CA SER A 809 -4.00 15.36 -28.92
C SER A 809 -4.98 14.31 -29.44
N LEU A 810 -5.57 14.56 -30.62
CA LEU A 810 -6.43 13.61 -31.32
C LEU A 810 -5.76 12.26 -31.65
N PHE A 811 -4.42 12.19 -31.58
CA PHE A 811 -3.67 10.96 -31.77
C PHE A 811 -3.14 10.37 -30.48
N GLY A 812 -3.15 11.14 -29.39
CA GLY A 812 -2.64 10.68 -28.11
C GLY A 812 -3.41 9.48 -27.59
N LYS A 813 -2.75 8.65 -26.79
CA LYS A 813 -3.46 7.65 -25.99
C LYS A 813 -4.45 8.37 -25.08
N PRO A 814 -5.61 7.79 -24.75
CA PRO A 814 -6.66 8.53 -24.03
C PRO A 814 -6.20 9.12 -22.68
N TRP A 815 -5.25 8.49 -22.00
CA TRP A 815 -4.68 8.99 -20.74
C TRP A 815 -3.71 10.16 -20.89
N PHE A 816 -3.31 10.55 -22.11
CA PHE A 816 -2.57 11.79 -22.36
C PHE A 816 -3.45 13.04 -22.21
N LEU A 817 -4.78 12.89 -22.13
CA LEU A 817 -5.70 13.99 -21.87
C LEU A 817 -5.68 14.49 -20.41
N ARG A 818 -4.94 13.80 -19.52
CA ARG A 818 -4.82 14.18 -18.10
C ARG A 818 -4.15 15.54 -17.97
N SER A 819 -4.61 16.35 -17.01
CA SER A 819 -4.10 17.71 -16.78
C SER A 819 -2.61 17.72 -16.39
N ALA A 820 -2.14 16.68 -15.70
CA ALA A 820 -0.74 16.57 -15.26
C ALA A 820 0.22 16.11 -16.37
N ASN A 821 -0.30 15.54 -17.46
CA ASN A 821 0.55 14.89 -18.45
C ASN A 821 1.41 15.92 -19.20
N ARG A 822 2.67 15.56 -19.42
CA ARG A 822 3.69 16.38 -20.05
C ARG A 822 4.26 15.60 -21.21
N PHE A 823 4.54 16.27 -22.31
CA PHE A 823 5.16 15.63 -23.46
C PHE A 823 6.43 16.39 -23.85
N GLU A 824 7.53 15.66 -23.92
CA GLU A 824 8.81 16.18 -24.36
C GLU A 824 8.84 16.29 -25.88
N VAL A 825 9.08 17.49 -26.41
CA VAL A 825 9.15 17.70 -27.85
C VAL A 825 10.37 18.55 -28.24
N PRO A 826 11.18 18.14 -29.24
CA PRO A 826 12.25 18.98 -29.79
C PRO A 826 11.72 20.33 -30.27
N MET A 827 12.42 21.42 -29.96
CA MET A 827 11.91 22.79 -30.18
C MET A 827 11.63 23.14 -31.66
N ASP A 828 12.29 22.45 -32.59
CA ASP A 828 12.17 22.62 -34.04
C ASP A 828 11.15 21.66 -34.66
N LYS A 829 10.60 20.72 -33.88
CA LYS A 829 9.60 19.75 -34.34
C LYS A 829 8.35 20.47 -34.82
N LYS A 830 7.88 20.04 -35.99
CA LYS A 830 6.54 20.29 -36.52
C LYS A 830 5.81 18.95 -36.57
N ALA A 831 4.59 18.91 -36.07
CA ALA A 831 3.76 17.72 -36.10
C ALA A 831 2.30 18.09 -36.37
N VAL A 832 1.59 17.15 -36.98
CA VAL A 832 0.19 17.28 -37.40
C VAL A 832 -0.81 17.39 -36.25
N ASP A 833 -0.37 17.13 -35.03
CA ASP A 833 -1.15 17.17 -33.81
C ASP A 833 -0.54 18.12 -32.77
N LEU A 834 0.27 19.08 -33.22
CA LEU A 834 0.98 20.03 -32.38
C LEU A 834 0.68 21.46 -32.79
N GLY A 835 0.05 22.19 -31.88
CA GLY A 835 -0.38 23.57 -31.99
C GLY A 835 0.01 24.38 -30.75
N PHE A 836 -0.73 25.44 -30.46
CA PHE A 836 -0.52 26.26 -29.27
C PHE A 836 -1.71 27.16 -28.95
N ARG A 837 -1.79 27.58 -27.69
CA ARG A 837 -2.62 28.71 -27.25
C ARG A 837 -1.75 29.81 -26.66
N LEU A 838 -2.36 30.97 -26.40
CA LEU A 838 -1.64 32.14 -25.93
C LEU A 838 -2.07 32.58 -24.53
N VAL A 839 -1.14 33.18 -23.81
CA VAL A 839 -1.38 34.00 -22.64
C VAL A 839 -1.12 35.47 -23.00
N ARG A 840 -1.97 36.35 -22.50
CA ARG A 840 -1.80 37.79 -22.50
C ARG A 840 -1.58 38.26 -21.07
N THR A 841 -0.42 38.88 -20.83
CA THR A 841 -0.10 39.51 -19.54
C THR A 841 -1.07 40.68 -19.30
N LEU A 842 -1.70 40.70 -18.13
CA LEU A 842 -2.52 41.84 -17.71
C LEU A 842 -1.61 42.86 -17.00
N LYS A 843 -1.53 44.08 -17.54
CA LYS A 843 -0.82 45.21 -16.92
C LYS A 843 -1.83 46.13 -16.23
N PRO A 844 -1.54 46.58 -14.98
CA PRO A 844 -2.44 47.43 -14.19
C PRO A 844 -2.92 48.67 -14.94
#